data_AF-A0A929CG82-F1
#
_entry.id   AF-A0A929CG82-F1
#
_cell.length_a   1.000
_cell.length_b   1.000
_cell.length_c   1.000
_cell.angle_alpha   90.00
_cell.angle_beta   90.00
_cell.angle_gamma   90.00
#
_symmetry.space_group_name_H-M   'P 1'
#
loop_
_entity.id
_entity.type
_entity.pdbx_description
1 polymer ?
#
loop_
_entity_poly.entity_id
_entity_poly.type
_entity_poly.pdbx_seq_one_letter_code
_entity_poly.pdbx_strand_id
1 'polypeptide(L)'
;MSNIDVSYIIEENKNRLEEENKPYDPLTGIGSPIKRFSLEIDKNRYLLLPELMLDNEQIKDMASSKNINAYARKHKIPIKKVMLFVLKLRIKYDYEYWCATCVKIQDKITKNIVPFILRKPQLELLKILNKQIEKQEPIRIILLKARQWGGSTMIQIFMAWIQIFHRRAWHSVIVADVEDQSRNIKSMYSRLASMHPKEIYEIKFENFEGSSKTKIIRGRECIVYLGSMQKPDSLRSADVMMAHLSEVGLWKSTDGKKPEDLIQSIAGTVPLTPYSMIVMESTAKGIGNFFHREWVKATTNQSGYIPLFIPWFMIDMYKKPFENNDKKVEFIRDMSKKEMDYFQLGATLEGINWYRDKKHLDSYDDWRMGCEFPTTPQEAFQSTGRRAHSPMYVDNMRKYAKKAVYVGDMFADEHHGKKAINDSLCFREYEGGFIWLWALPDKKTNIRRRYIVSMDIGGRNDGADWSVISIIDRYWLTDGGVEECIGTAKFHLDQDLAIWKAVQISKYFNNALLVIEANSLNPKGTEGDHTLTILDEIKGIYENLYCRTDPQRIVEGYPERYGFFTSRASKSDLINQMNKRLREESYIERDSRALDEIDMYEIKEDGTFGAIDGEHDDIYMSRAIGLKASQTYEEPKIVE
;
A
#
# COMPACT_ATOMS: atom_id res chain seq x y z
N MET A 1 26.46 20.96 -6.66
CA MET A 1 25.29 21.60 -6.03
C MET A 1 24.85 22.71 -6.96
N SER A 2 23.75 22.49 -7.70
CA SER A 2 23.13 23.51 -8.53
C SER A 2 22.69 24.69 -7.65
N ASN A 3 22.87 25.92 -8.12
CA ASN A 3 22.42 27.14 -7.42
C ASN A 3 20.94 26.98 -7.02
N ILE A 4 20.67 26.89 -5.72
CA ILE A 4 19.32 26.91 -5.18
C ILE A 4 18.76 28.30 -5.46
N ASP A 5 17.72 28.39 -6.31
CA ASP A 5 17.02 29.65 -6.57
C ASP A 5 16.14 30.01 -5.36
N VAL A 6 16.75 30.75 -4.43
CA VAL A 6 16.10 31.21 -3.20
C VAL A 6 14.87 32.06 -3.51
N SER A 7 14.93 32.86 -4.58
CA SER A 7 13.83 33.75 -4.97
C SER A 7 12.60 32.94 -5.41
N TYR A 8 12.81 31.93 -6.26
CA TYR A 8 11.76 31.01 -6.66
C TYR A 8 11.11 30.30 -5.46
N ILE A 9 11.92 29.77 -4.53
CA ILE A 9 11.41 29.05 -3.35
C ILE A 9 10.53 29.96 -2.46
N ILE A 10 10.93 31.23 -2.28
CA ILE A 10 10.17 32.19 -1.49
C ILE A 10 8.82 32.48 -2.15
N GLU A 11 8.82 32.71 -3.47
CA GLU A 11 7.60 33.00 -4.23
C GLU A 11 6.64 31.81 -4.22
N GLU A 12 7.14 30.60 -4.49
CA GLU A 12 6.35 29.38 -4.46
C GLU A 12 5.80 29.10 -3.05
N ASN A 13 6.60 29.31 -2.00
CA ASN A 13 6.12 29.15 -0.63
C ASN A 13 5.01 30.17 -0.30
N LYS A 14 5.13 31.40 -0.80
CA LYS A 14 4.09 32.42 -0.64
C LYS A 14 2.79 31.99 -1.33
N ASN A 15 2.86 31.52 -2.57
CA ASN A 15 1.69 31.01 -3.30
C ASN A 15 1.00 29.87 -2.54
N ARG A 16 1.77 28.94 -1.96
CA ARG A 16 1.22 27.86 -1.14
C ARG A 16 0.58 28.35 0.14
N LEU A 17 1.19 29.29 0.84
CA LEU A 17 0.58 29.90 2.03
C LEU A 17 -0.71 30.66 1.67
N GLU A 18 -0.77 31.31 0.51
CA GLU A 18 -2.00 31.96 0.02
C GLU A 18 -3.09 30.93 -0.31
N GLU A 19 -2.75 29.84 -1.00
CA GLU A 19 -3.65 28.72 -1.26
C GLU A 19 -4.17 28.10 0.05
N GLU A 20 -3.26 27.91 1.00
CA GLU A 20 -3.58 27.36 2.31
C GLU A 20 -4.44 28.28 3.17
N ASN A 21 -4.34 29.59 2.99
CA ASN A 21 -5.12 30.58 3.72
C ASN A 21 -6.37 31.03 2.96
N LYS A 22 -6.73 30.35 1.86
CA LYS A 22 -7.99 30.60 1.18
C LYS A 22 -9.16 30.56 2.17
N PRO A 23 -10.10 31.50 2.08
CA PRO A 23 -11.21 31.57 3.01
C PRO A 23 -12.05 30.30 2.90
N TYR A 24 -12.27 29.65 4.03
CA TYR A 24 -13.19 28.54 4.17
C TYR A 24 -14.21 28.89 5.24
N ASP A 25 -15.46 29.01 4.83
CA ASP A 25 -16.58 29.31 5.72
C ASP A 25 -17.77 28.39 5.39
N PRO A 26 -18.02 27.34 6.19
CA PRO A 26 -19.14 26.44 5.97
C PRO A 26 -20.51 27.11 6.17
N LEU A 27 -20.59 28.27 6.86
CA LEU A 27 -21.86 28.97 7.06
C LEU A 27 -22.32 29.69 5.79
N THR A 28 -21.39 30.29 5.03
CA THR A 28 -21.69 30.93 3.74
C THR A 28 -21.53 29.98 2.56
N GLY A 29 -20.71 28.93 2.70
CA GLY A 29 -20.36 27.96 1.66
C GLY A 29 -19.09 28.32 0.87
N ILE A 30 -18.36 29.36 1.29
CA ILE A 30 -17.11 29.79 0.64
C ILE A 30 -16.00 28.76 0.93
N GLY A 31 -15.18 28.45 -0.08
CA GLY A 31 -14.03 27.54 0.05
C GLY A 31 -14.37 26.05 0.14
N SER A 32 -15.64 25.69 -0.05
CA SER A 32 -16.12 24.30 0.00
C SER A 32 -15.68 23.50 -1.25
N PRO A 33 -15.38 22.19 -1.11
CA PRO A 33 -14.94 21.34 -2.22
C PRO A 33 -16.09 20.78 -3.07
N ILE A 34 -17.35 21.02 -2.72
CA ILE A 34 -18.53 20.59 -3.48
C ILE A 34 -19.04 21.68 -4.42
N LYS A 35 -19.75 21.28 -5.47
CA LYS A 35 -20.39 22.23 -6.38
C LYS A 35 -21.52 22.97 -5.69
N ARG A 36 -21.54 24.29 -5.87
CA ARG A 36 -22.50 25.19 -5.22
C ARG A 36 -23.07 26.19 -6.21
N PHE A 37 -24.34 26.51 -6.05
CA PHE A 37 -25.00 27.61 -6.75
C PHE A 37 -25.26 28.78 -5.79
N SER A 38 -25.29 30.00 -6.33
CA SER A 38 -25.61 31.20 -5.56
C SER A 38 -27.12 31.38 -5.46
N LEU A 39 -27.65 31.47 -4.24
CA LEU A 39 -29.02 31.86 -3.97
C LEU A 39 -29.04 33.27 -3.37
N GLU A 40 -29.49 34.25 -4.15
CA GLU A 40 -29.58 35.65 -3.73
C GLU A 40 -30.68 35.84 -2.67
N ILE A 41 -30.32 36.45 -1.55
CA ILE A 41 -31.28 36.92 -0.54
C ILE A 41 -31.82 38.29 -0.96
N ASP A 42 -30.92 39.19 -1.34
CA ASP A 42 -31.17 40.51 -1.92
C ASP A 42 -29.98 40.97 -2.78
N LYS A 43 -29.99 42.23 -3.23
CA LYS A 43 -28.97 42.81 -4.12
C LYS A 43 -27.53 42.67 -3.60
N ASN A 44 -27.32 42.56 -2.29
CA ASN A 44 -25.99 42.59 -1.66
C ASN A 44 -25.67 41.32 -0.86
N ARG A 45 -26.62 40.37 -0.73
CA ARG A 45 -26.46 39.19 0.14
C ARG A 45 -26.89 37.93 -0.60
N TYR A 46 -26.07 36.91 -0.53
CA TYR A 46 -26.32 35.60 -1.12
C TYR A 46 -25.81 34.47 -0.21
N LEU A 47 -26.23 33.24 -0.51
CA LEU A 47 -25.70 32.01 0.08
C LEU A 47 -25.19 31.09 -1.02
N LEU A 48 -24.07 30.42 -0.80
CA LEU A 48 -23.59 29.36 -1.68
C LEU A 48 -24.12 28.01 -1.18
N LEU A 49 -25.14 27.48 -1.86
CA LEU A 49 -25.82 26.25 -1.49
C LEU A 49 -25.36 25.08 -2.37
N PRO A 50 -25.32 23.83 -1.87
CA PRO A 50 -25.02 22.66 -2.69
C PRO A 50 -25.95 22.56 -3.91
N GLU A 51 -25.41 22.25 -5.08
CA GLU A 51 -26.22 22.05 -6.30
C GLU A 51 -27.30 20.98 -6.14
N LEU A 52 -27.03 19.94 -5.34
CA LEU A 52 -28.01 18.89 -5.01
C LEU A 52 -29.29 19.42 -4.35
N MET A 53 -29.28 20.63 -3.77
CA MET A 53 -30.50 21.24 -3.24
C MET A 53 -31.50 21.65 -4.34
N LEU A 54 -31.06 21.78 -5.59
CA LEU A 54 -31.92 22.11 -6.73
C LEU A 54 -32.89 20.97 -7.11
N ASP A 55 -32.67 19.76 -6.56
CA ASP A 55 -33.63 18.65 -6.65
C ASP A 55 -34.93 18.94 -5.88
N ASN A 56 -34.89 19.89 -4.95
CA ASN A 56 -36.09 20.35 -4.25
C ASN A 56 -36.82 21.43 -5.07
N GLU A 57 -38.08 21.18 -5.42
CA GLU A 57 -38.90 22.09 -6.23
C GLU A 57 -39.01 23.51 -5.65
N GLN A 58 -39.10 23.64 -4.33
CA GLN A 58 -39.21 24.95 -3.67
C GLN A 58 -37.90 25.72 -3.78
N ILE A 59 -36.74 25.05 -3.66
CA ILE A 59 -35.44 25.67 -3.90
C ILE A 59 -35.29 26.09 -5.36
N LYS A 60 -35.79 25.28 -6.30
CA LYS A 60 -35.76 25.61 -7.73
C LYS A 60 -36.63 26.82 -8.08
N ASP A 61 -37.85 26.95 -7.52
CA ASP A 61 -38.69 28.15 -7.67
C ASP A 61 -38.04 29.38 -6.98
N MET A 62 -37.37 29.20 -5.84
CA MET A 62 -36.60 30.27 -5.18
C MET A 62 -35.42 30.75 -6.03
N ALA A 63 -34.65 29.83 -6.63
CA ALA A 63 -33.51 30.16 -7.49
C ALA A 63 -33.95 30.80 -8.82
N SER A 64 -35.13 30.42 -9.33
CA SER A 64 -35.73 31.03 -10.52
C SER A 64 -36.38 32.38 -10.23
N SER A 65 -36.71 32.66 -8.96
CA SER A 65 -37.14 33.97 -8.51
C SER A 65 -35.91 34.87 -8.38
N LYS A 66 -35.99 36.12 -8.87
CA LYS A 66 -34.86 37.08 -8.85
C LYS A 66 -34.04 37.07 -7.53
N ASN A 67 -34.71 36.91 -6.39
CA ASN A 67 -34.10 36.63 -5.08
C ASN A 67 -35.14 36.09 -4.10
N ILE A 68 -34.70 35.60 -2.93
CA ILE A 68 -35.57 35.09 -1.86
C ILE A 68 -36.58 36.15 -1.40
N ASN A 69 -36.21 37.43 -1.37
CA ASN A 69 -37.14 38.51 -1.04
C ASN A 69 -38.32 38.60 -2.02
N ALA A 70 -38.05 38.47 -3.31
CA ALA A 70 -39.08 38.45 -4.35
C ALA A 70 -39.99 37.20 -4.20
N TYR A 71 -39.39 36.04 -3.95
CA TYR A 71 -40.12 34.80 -3.68
C TYR A 71 -41.06 34.95 -2.47
N ALA A 72 -40.54 35.46 -1.35
CA ALA A 72 -41.30 35.67 -0.11
C ALA A 72 -42.50 36.59 -0.32
N ARG A 73 -42.33 37.68 -1.09
CA ARG A 73 -43.43 38.60 -1.46
C ARG A 73 -44.47 37.94 -2.37
N LYS A 74 -44.03 37.24 -3.42
CA LYS A 74 -44.90 36.50 -4.37
C LYS A 74 -45.82 35.54 -3.63
N HIS A 75 -45.28 34.80 -2.67
CA HIS A 75 -45.99 33.77 -1.91
C HIS A 75 -46.60 34.27 -0.59
N LYS A 76 -46.46 35.55 -0.23
CA LYS A 76 -46.93 36.16 1.03
C LYS A 76 -46.44 35.45 2.30
N ILE A 77 -45.20 34.93 2.27
CA ILE A 77 -44.57 34.25 3.40
C ILE A 77 -43.54 35.19 4.05
N PRO A 78 -43.48 35.30 5.40
CA PRO A 78 -42.41 36.05 6.06
C PRO A 78 -41.02 35.55 5.65
N ILE A 79 -40.11 36.45 5.24
CA ILE A 79 -38.76 36.08 4.79
C ILE A 79 -38.02 35.19 5.80
N LYS A 80 -38.19 35.45 7.11
CA LYS A 80 -37.59 34.64 8.18
C LYS A 80 -38.01 33.18 8.11
N LYS A 81 -39.27 32.89 7.75
CA LYS A 81 -39.77 31.51 7.58
C LYS A 81 -39.17 30.85 6.34
N VAL A 82 -39.04 31.59 5.25
CA VAL A 82 -38.39 31.08 4.02
C VAL A 82 -36.92 30.77 4.28
N MET A 83 -36.18 31.69 4.92
CA MET A 83 -34.79 31.47 5.30
C MET A 83 -34.64 30.28 6.26
N LEU A 84 -35.50 30.17 7.27
CA LEU A 84 -35.47 29.03 8.19
C LEU A 84 -35.70 27.71 7.46
N PHE A 85 -36.61 27.68 6.49
CA PHE A 85 -36.82 26.51 5.63
C PHE A 85 -35.55 26.16 4.84
N VAL A 86 -34.93 27.13 4.16
CA VAL A 86 -33.71 26.92 3.38
C VAL A 86 -32.58 26.37 4.27
N LEU A 87 -32.34 26.99 5.44
CA LEU A 87 -31.26 26.57 6.35
C LEU A 87 -31.52 25.20 6.97
N LYS A 88 -32.77 24.88 7.32
CA LYS A 88 -33.13 23.53 7.81
C LYS A 88 -32.98 22.48 6.72
N LEU A 89 -33.38 22.79 5.50
CA LEU A 89 -33.23 21.87 4.36
C LEU A 89 -31.74 21.65 4.04
N ARG A 90 -30.94 22.71 4.09
CA ARG A 90 -29.50 22.67 3.81
C ARG A 90 -28.76 21.63 4.65
N ILE A 91 -29.15 21.42 5.92
CA ILE A 91 -28.55 20.40 6.80
C ILE A 91 -28.56 18.99 6.18
N LYS A 92 -29.58 18.66 5.37
CA LYS A 92 -29.70 17.37 4.69
C LYS A 92 -28.80 17.25 3.45
N TYR A 93 -28.34 18.35 2.86
CA TYR A 93 -27.56 18.34 1.62
C TYR A 93 -26.13 18.86 1.80
N ASP A 94 -25.86 19.55 2.90
CA ASP A 94 -24.60 20.23 3.17
C ASP A 94 -24.01 19.72 4.49
N TYR A 95 -23.16 18.69 4.37
CA TYR A 95 -22.48 18.09 5.52
C TYR A 95 -21.62 19.11 6.27
N GLU A 96 -20.95 20.02 5.56
CA GLU A 96 -20.07 21.04 6.15
C GLU A 96 -20.88 22.01 7.01
N TYR A 97 -21.98 22.51 6.47
CA TYR A 97 -22.90 23.38 7.20
C TYR A 97 -23.47 22.68 8.43
N TRP A 98 -23.94 21.43 8.29
CA TRP A 98 -24.46 20.66 9.42
C TRP A 98 -23.41 20.46 10.52
N CYS A 99 -22.17 20.13 10.14
CA CYS A 99 -21.06 19.99 11.08
C CYS A 99 -20.82 21.30 11.85
N ALA A 100 -20.77 22.42 11.12
CA ALA A 100 -20.52 23.73 11.71
C ALA A 100 -21.63 24.23 12.64
N THR A 101 -22.90 23.90 12.36
CA THR A 101 -24.04 24.42 13.13
C THR A 101 -24.57 23.47 14.20
N CYS A 102 -24.39 22.17 14.03
CA CYS A 102 -25.08 21.16 14.86
C CYS A 102 -24.12 20.18 15.55
N VAL A 103 -22.85 20.12 15.16
CA VAL A 103 -21.89 19.17 15.70
C VAL A 103 -20.81 19.89 16.48
N LYS A 104 -20.52 19.39 17.69
CA LYS A 104 -19.46 19.93 18.55
C LYS A 104 -18.43 18.86 18.86
N ILE A 105 -17.16 19.24 18.77
CA ILE A 105 -16.01 18.39 19.08
C ILE A 105 -15.17 19.04 20.18
N GLN A 106 -14.30 18.24 20.80
CA GLN A 106 -13.31 18.76 21.72
C GLN A 106 -12.07 19.15 20.93
N ASP A 107 -11.67 20.41 21.04
CA ASP A 107 -10.42 20.87 20.44
C ASP A 107 -9.21 20.19 21.11
N LYS A 108 -8.21 19.85 20.30
CA LYS A 108 -7.08 19.04 20.75
C LYS A 108 -6.13 19.82 21.66
N ILE A 109 -5.96 21.11 21.41
CA ILE A 109 -4.99 21.97 22.09
C ILE A 109 -5.66 22.63 23.30
N THR A 110 -6.75 23.35 23.06
CA THR A 110 -7.45 24.12 24.09
C THR A 110 -8.33 23.27 24.99
N LYS A 111 -8.65 22.03 24.58
CA LYS A 111 -9.60 21.12 25.26
C LYS A 111 -11.04 21.64 25.37
N ASN A 112 -11.33 22.78 24.76
CA ASN A 112 -12.66 23.38 24.73
C ASN A 112 -13.59 22.64 23.77
N ILE A 113 -14.88 22.69 24.06
CA ILE A 113 -15.91 22.20 23.14
C ILE A 113 -16.19 23.28 22.11
N VAL A 114 -15.90 22.99 20.84
CA VAL A 114 -16.00 23.91 19.70
C VAL A 114 -16.87 23.32 18.59
N PRO A 115 -17.47 24.16 17.72
CA PRO A 115 -18.14 23.67 16.51
C PRO A 115 -17.19 22.84 15.65
N PHE A 116 -17.72 21.80 14.99
CA PHE A 116 -16.92 20.98 14.10
C PHE A 116 -16.75 21.65 12.74
N ILE A 117 -15.71 22.48 12.62
CA ILE A 117 -15.27 23.07 11.36
C ILE A 117 -14.22 22.15 10.74
N LEU A 118 -14.50 21.68 9.52
CA LEU A 118 -13.61 20.76 8.82
C LEU A 118 -12.26 21.43 8.51
N ARG A 119 -11.19 20.66 8.63
CA ARG A 119 -9.83 21.04 8.24
C ARG A 119 -9.53 20.56 6.82
N LYS A 120 -8.46 21.07 6.18
CA LYS A 120 -8.13 20.71 4.79
C LYS A 120 -8.06 19.21 4.52
N PRO A 121 -7.40 18.37 5.36
CA PRO A 121 -7.39 16.93 5.11
C PRO A 121 -8.80 16.30 5.17
N GLN A 122 -9.70 16.87 5.99
CA GLN A 122 -11.11 16.44 6.08
C GLN A 122 -11.91 16.91 4.86
N LEU A 123 -11.59 18.07 4.28
CA LEU A 123 -12.18 18.54 3.04
C LEU A 123 -11.79 17.66 1.84
N GLU A 124 -10.54 17.19 1.77
CA GLU A 124 -10.12 16.23 0.73
C GLU A 124 -10.85 14.89 0.85
N LEU A 125 -11.01 14.37 2.07
CA LEU A 125 -11.81 13.17 2.30
C LEU A 125 -13.28 13.41 1.94
N LEU A 126 -13.85 14.56 2.31
CA LEU A 126 -15.23 14.92 2.00
C LEU A 126 -15.48 15.01 0.50
N LYS A 127 -14.53 15.56 -0.27
CA LYS A 127 -14.59 15.64 -1.73
C LYS A 127 -14.75 14.26 -2.37
N ILE A 128 -14.01 13.27 -1.89
CA ILE A 128 -14.10 11.89 -2.38
C ILE A 128 -15.45 11.26 -2.01
N LEU A 129 -15.88 11.41 -0.76
CA LEU A 129 -17.17 10.89 -0.29
C LEU A 129 -18.35 11.47 -1.07
N ASN A 130 -18.37 12.80 -1.28
CA ASN A 130 -19.46 13.46 -2.00
C ASN A 130 -19.50 13.07 -3.47
N LYS A 131 -18.34 12.90 -4.12
CA LYS A 131 -18.27 12.42 -5.51
C LYS A 131 -18.93 11.04 -5.67
N GLN A 132 -18.79 10.14 -4.69
CA GLN A 132 -19.46 8.83 -4.70
C GLN A 132 -20.97 8.97 -4.48
N ILE A 133 -21.40 9.86 -3.58
CA ILE A 133 -22.83 10.16 -3.36
C ILE A 133 -23.49 10.73 -4.62
N GLU A 134 -22.85 11.72 -5.26
CA GLU A 134 -23.35 12.35 -6.50
C GLU A 134 -23.54 11.32 -7.63
N LYS A 135 -22.62 10.34 -7.71
CA LYS A 135 -22.68 9.26 -8.70
C LYS A 135 -23.61 8.10 -8.32
N GLN A 136 -24.23 8.12 -7.14
CA GLN A 136 -24.99 6.99 -6.62
C GLN A 136 -24.15 5.69 -6.56
N GLU A 137 -22.87 5.82 -6.21
CA GLU A 137 -21.95 4.69 -6.06
C GLU A 137 -21.79 4.30 -4.57
N PRO A 138 -21.45 3.03 -4.28
CA PRO A 138 -21.04 2.65 -2.93
C PRO A 138 -19.72 3.32 -2.54
N ILE A 139 -19.58 3.66 -1.26
CA ILE A 139 -18.37 4.28 -0.73
C ILE A 139 -17.39 3.17 -0.32
N ARG A 140 -16.24 3.09 -0.98
CA ARG A 140 -15.13 2.19 -0.64
C ARG A 140 -13.84 3.00 -0.63
N ILE A 141 -13.25 3.22 0.54
CA ILE A 141 -12.04 4.04 0.70
C ILE A 141 -11.01 3.28 1.52
N ILE A 142 -9.77 3.31 1.04
CA ILE A 142 -8.60 2.95 1.83
C ILE A 142 -7.78 4.22 2.08
N LEU A 143 -7.63 4.57 3.36
CA LEU A 143 -7.10 5.85 3.82
C LEU A 143 -5.78 5.63 4.55
N LEU A 144 -4.68 5.96 3.89
CA LEU A 144 -3.36 6.01 4.50
C LEU A 144 -3.10 7.43 5.02
N LYS A 145 -2.64 7.55 6.27
CA LYS A 145 -2.49 8.87 6.88
C LYS A 145 -1.34 9.00 7.85
N ALA A 146 -0.79 10.22 7.93
CA ALA A 146 -0.03 10.67 9.09
C ALA A 146 -0.92 10.76 10.35
N ARG A 147 -0.31 10.71 11.54
CA ARG A 147 -1.06 10.71 12.81
C ARG A 147 -1.84 12.01 13.05
N GLN A 148 -2.96 11.84 13.77
CA GLN A 148 -3.68 12.87 14.53
C GLN A 148 -4.26 14.11 13.80
N TRP A 149 -4.81 13.96 12.59
CA TRP A 149 -5.58 15.03 11.93
C TRP A 149 -7.11 14.97 12.13
N GLY A 150 -7.64 13.91 12.73
CA GLY A 150 -9.08 13.77 13.02
C GLY A 150 -9.90 13.08 11.93
N GLY A 151 -9.28 12.21 11.13
CA GLY A 151 -9.97 11.43 10.08
C GLY A 151 -11.07 10.51 10.63
N SER A 152 -10.78 9.76 11.69
CA SER A 152 -11.77 8.87 12.34
C SER A 152 -12.99 9.64 12.84
N THR A 153 -12.81 10.85 13.39
CA THR A 153 -13.91 11.74 13.81
C THR A 153 -14.79 12.13 12.63
N MET A 154 -14.19 12.53 11.51
CA MET A 154 -14.91 12.90 10.29
C MET A 154 -15.73 11.72 9.75
N ILE A 155 -15.12 10.54 9.61
CA ILE A 155 -15.77 9.32 9.10
C ILE A 155 -17.00 8.97 9.95
N GLN A 156 -16.88 9.02 11.28
CA GLN A 156 -17.98 8.70 12.19
C GLN A 156 -19.12 9.71 12.11
N ILE A 157 -18.80 11.00 12.07
CA ILE A 157 -19.82 12.06 11.94
C ILE A 157 -20.51 11.96 10.58
N PHE A 158 -19.80 11.58 9.52
CA PHE A 158 -20.36 11.33 8.20
C PHE A 158 -21.31 10.13 8.17
N MET A 159 -20.93 9.00 8.77
CA MET A 159 -21.83 7.85 8.95
C MET A 159 -23.08 8.24 9.74
N ALA A 160 -22.94 9.04 10.80
CA ALA A 160 -24.06 9.54 11.58
C ALA A 160 -24.99 10.44 10.73
N TRP A 161 -24.43 11.32 9.90
CA TRP A 161 -25.21 12.15 8.98
C TRP A 161 -26.10 11.30 8.05
N ILE A 162 -25.54 10.23 7.48
CA ILE A 162 -26.29 9.26 6.66
C ILE A 162 -27.43 8.64 7.46
N GLN A 163 -27.15 8.14 8.67
CA GLN A 163 -28.14 7.50 9.54
C GLN A 163 -29.24 8.46 10.03
N ILE A 164 -28.92 9.74 10.24
CA ILE A 164 -29.85 10.74 10.75
C ILE A 164 -30.75 11.27 9.62
N PHE A 165 -30.18 11.57 8.45
CA PHE A 165 -30.91 12.32 7.41
C PHE A 165 -31.24 11.54 6.13
N HIS A 166 -30.51 10.46 5.82
CA HIS A 166 -30.61 9.81 4.50
C HIS A 166 -31.18 8.40 4.53
N ARG A 167 -30.88 7.62 5.57
CA ARG A 167 -31.25 6.20 5.65
C ARG A 167 -31.79 5.83 7.03
N ARG A 168 -32.71 4.85 7.06
CA ARG A 168 -33.30 4.26 8.27
C ARG A 168 -32.92 2.78 8.28
N ALA A 169 -32.86 2.16 9.46
CA ALA A 169 -32.36 0.79 9.61
C ALA A 169 -30.97 0.57 8.97
N TRP A 170 -30.15 1.63 8.87
CA TRP A 170 -28.88 1.60 8.16
C TRP A 170 -27.75 1.34 9.16
N HIS A 171 -27.58 0.07 9.48
CA HIS A 171 -26.69 -0.35 10.56
C HIS A 171 -25.22 -0.12 10.20
N SER A 172 -24.40 0.15 11.21
CA SER A 172 -22.97 0.41 11.03
C SER A 172 -22.12 -0.32 12.06
N VAL A 173 -20.88 -0.65 11.71
CA VAL A 173 -19.89 -1.24 12.63
C VAL A 173 -18.64 -0.38 12.72
N ILE A 174 -18.10 -0.30 13.93
CA ILE A 174 -16.77 0.28 14.22
C ILE A 174 -15.88 -0.84 14.71
N VAL A 175 -14.78 -1.07 14.00
CA VAL A 175 -13.77 -2.08 14.35
C VAL A 175 -12.42 -1.42 14.49
N ALA A 176 -11.71 -1.76 15.56
CA ALA A 176 -10.31 -1.40 15.80
C ALA A 176 -9.55 -2.65 16.26
N ASP A 177 -8.26 -2.54 16.59
CA ASP A 177 -7.49 -3.69 17.09
C ASP A 177 -8.05 -4.20 18.43
N VAL A 178 -8.28 -3.26 19.36
CA VAL A 178 -8.86 -3.50 20.69
C VAL A 178 -10.19 -2.78 20.89
N GLU A 179 -11.06 -3.37 21.71
CA GLU A 179 -12.43 -2.88 21.94
C GLU A 179 -12.48 -1.46 22.55
N ASP A 180 -11.50 -1.08 23.36
CA ASP A 180 -11.44 0.25 23.98
C ASP A 180 -11.16 1.35 22.96
N GLN A 181 -10.41 1.07 21.90
CA GLN A 181 -10.23 2.00 20.78
C GLN A 181 -11.56 2.23 20.05
N SER A 182 -12.32 1.16 19.77
CA SER A 182 -13.67 1.25 19.19
C SER A 182 -14.61 2.06 20.09
N ARG A 183 -14.54 1.89 21.42
CA ARG A 183 -15.33 2.67 22.39
C ARG A 183 -14.98 4.16 22.37
N ASN A 184 -13.69 4.50 22.25
CA ASN A 184 -13.24 5.89 22.12
C ASN A 184 -13.80 6.55 20.85
N ILE A 185 -13.78 5.84 19.73
CA ILE A 185 -14.37 6.30 18.47
C ILE A 185 -15.89 6.51 18.62
N LYS A 186 -16.59 5.54 19.24
CA LYS A 186 -18.03 5.62 19.53
C LYS A 186 -18.41 6.79 20.45
N SER A 187 -17.49 7.28 21.29
CA SER A 187 -17.78 8.44 22.14
C SER A 187 -18.21 9.68 21.33
N MET A 188 -17.84 9.75 20.04
CA MET A 188 -18.30 10.79 19.13
C MET A 188 -19.80 10.73 18.87
N TYR A 189 -20.40 9.54 18.71
CA TYR A 189 -21.86 9.40 18.62
C TYR A 189 -22.55 9.85 19.91
N SER A 190 -21.99 9.49 21.07
CA SER A 190 -22.56 9.87 22.36
C SER A 190 -22.55 11.39 22.55
N ARG A 191 -21.47 12.07 22.14
CA ARG A 191 -21.37 13.53 22.19
C ARG A 191 -22.27 14.21 21.17
N LEU A 192 -22.31 13.70 19.95
CA LEU A 192 -23.22 14.17 18.91
C LEU A 192 -24.66 14.09 19.43
N ALA A 193 -25.05 12.97 20.02
CA ALA A 193 -26.40 12.78 20.52
C ALA A 193 -26.77 13.75 21.66
N SER A 194 -25.84 14.01 22.59
CA SER A 194 -26.12 14.90 23.73
C SER A 194 -26.12 16.39 23.38
N MET A 195 -25.40 16.79 22.32
CA MET A 195 -25.21 18.20 21.96
C MET A 195 -25.95 18.65 20.71
N HIS A 196 -26.55 17.74 19.94
CA HIS A 196 -27.26 18.10 18.72
C HIS A 196 -28.52 18.92 19.03
N PRO A 197 -28.76 20.04 18.31
CA PRO A 197 -29.92 20.89 18.55
C PRO A 197 -31.25 20.16 18.35
N LYS A 198 -32.08 20.13 19.41
CA LYS A 198 -33.37 19.42 19.41
C LYS A 198 -34.35 19.96 18.36
N GLU A 199 -34.24 21.24 18.03
CA GLU A 199 -35.07 21.92 17.02
C GLU A 199 -34.76 21.47 15.58
N ILE A 200 -33.60 20.85 15.39
CA ILE A 200 -33.20 20.20 14.15
C ILE A 200 -33.56 18.72 14.21
N TYR A 201 -32.99 17.98 15.18
CA TYR A 201 -33.31 16.57 15.38
C TYR A 201 -32.83 16.07 16.76
N GLU A 202 -33.73 15.63 17.63
CA GLU A 202 -33.33 15.00 18.89
C GLU A 202 -32.79 13.58 18.64
N ILE A 203 -31.47 13.40 18.81
CA ILE A 203 -30.80 12.10 18.62
C ILE A 203 -30.86 11.32 19.94
N LYS A 204 -31.63 10.24 19.97
CA LYS A 204 -31.70 9.31 21.10
C LYS A 204 -30.76 8.12 20.87
N PHE A 205 -29.58 8.17 21.48
CA PHE A 205 -28.53 7.16 21.33
C PHE A 205 -28.41 6.26 22.57
N GLU A 206 -29.05 5.09 22.51
CA GLU A 206 -29.32 4.23 23.67
C GLU A 206 -28.68 2.85 23.51
N ASN A 207 -28.62 2.06 24.59
CA ASN A 207 -28.23 0.65 24.50
C ASN A 207 -29.28 -0.13 23.72
N PHE A 208 -28.83 -1.04 22.85
CA PHE A 208 -29.69 -2.00 22.17
C PHE A 208 -29.66 -3.34 22.92
N GLU A 209 -30.83 -3.89 23.23
CA GLU A 209 -30.97 -5.19 23.93
C GLU A 209 -30.13 -5.32 25.21
N GLY A 210 -29.96 -4.22 25.96
CA GLY A 210 -29.16 -4.20 27.19
C GLY A 210 -27.64 -4.24 26.98
N SER A 211 -27.17 -4.43 25.74
CA SER A 211 -25.74 -4.40 25.41
C SER A 211 -25.18 -2.98 25.46
N SER A 212 -24.07 -2.79 26.16
CA SER A 212 -23.30 -1.54 26.12
C SER A 212 -22.44 -1.40 24.86
N LYS A 213 -22.21 -2.51 24.15
CA LYS A 213 -21.41 -2.63 22.93
C LYS A 213 -22.21 -2.32 21.67
N THR A 214 -23.53 -2.48 21.76
CA THR A 214 -24.45 -2.24 20.64
C THR A 214 -25.35 -1.08 21.00
N LYS A 215 -25.37 -0.07 20.15
CA LYS A 215 -26.16 1.13 20.37
C LYS A 215 -27.21 1.28 19.28
N ILE A 216 -28.30 1.95 19.59
CA ILE A 216 -29.35 2.27 18.63
C ILE A 216 -29.62 3.77 18.61
N ILE A 217 -29.79 4.32 17.41
CA ILE A 217 -30.37 5.64 17.19
C ILE A 217 -31.89 5.46 17.06
N ARG A 218 -32.60 5.63 18.18
CA ARG A 218 -34.06 5.44 18.22
C ARG A 218 -34.77 6.42 17.29
N GLY A 219 -35.82 5.96 16.63
CA GLY A 219 -36.57 6.76 15.65
C GLY A 219 -35.95 6.75 14.25
N ARG A 220 -34.69 6.29 14.11
CA ARG A 220 -34.07 5.91 12.83
C ARG A 220 -33.93 4.39 12.67
N GLU A 221 -34.01 3.66 13.78
CA GLU A 221 -33.75 2.21 13.88
C GLU A 221 -32.36 1.81 13.37
N CYS A 222 -31.39 2.72 13.41
CA CYS A 222 -30.01 2.45 13.01
C CYS A 222 -29.22 1.91 14.20
N ILE A 223 -28.68 0.70 14.06
CA ILE A 223 -27.83 0.05 15.06
C ILE A 223 -26.36 0.37 14.76
N VAL A 224 -25.59 0.67 15.81
CA VAL A 224 -24.14 0.91 15.79
C VAL A 224 -23.46 -0.18 16.62
N TYR A 225 -22.80 -1.11 15.93
CA TYR A 225 -22.03 -2.20 16.53
C TYR A 225 -20.60 -1.77 16.83
N LEU A 226 -20.07 -2.28 17.93
CA LEU A 226 -18.65 -2.20 18.26
C LEU A 226 -18.04 -3.58 18.24
N GLY A 227 -16.89 -3.71 17.60
CA GLY A 227 -16.07 -4.91 17.77
C GLY A 227 -14.59 -4.61 17.66
N SER A 228 -13.80 -5.67 17.70
CA SER A 228 -12.36 -5.60 17.67
C SER A 228 -11.74 -6.78 16.96
N MET A 229 -10.56 -6.58 16.36
CA MET A 229 -9.81 -7.64 15.69
C MET A 229 -9.52 -8.81 16.64
N GLN A 230 -9.23 -8.53 17.91
CA GLN A 230 -8.97 -9.58 18.91
C GLN A 230 -10.19 -10.48 19.23
N LYS A 231 -11.42 -10.04 18.90
CA LYS A 231 -12.68 -10.77 19.18
C LYS A 231 -13.60 -10.77 17.93
N PRO A 232 -13.16 -11.40 16.82
CA PRO A 232 -13.79 -11.24 15.51
C PRO A 232 -15.17 -11.90 15.42
N ASP A 233 -15.42 -12.97 16.18
CA ASP A 233 -16.66 -13.76 16.08
C ASP A 233 -17.92 -12.97 16.41
N SER A 234 -17.79 -11.92 17.23
CA SER A 234 -18.89 -11.03 17.61
C SER A 234 -19.47 -10.20 16.46
N LEU A 235 -18.75 -10.11 15.33
CA LEU A 235 -19.10 -9.24 14.20
C LEU A 235 -19.62 -10.01 12.98
N ARG A 236 -19.44 -11.34 12.92
CA ARG A 236 -19.75 -12.13 11.72
C ARG A 236 -21.25 -12.25 11.42
N SER A 237 -22.11 -12.01 12.41
CA SER A 237 -23.58 -12.08 12.28
C SER A 237 -24.25 -10.71 12.13
N ALA A 238 -23.49 -9.61 12.10
CA ALA A 238 -24.06 -8.27 12.03
C ALA A 238 -24.43 -7.92 10.59
N ASP A 239 -25.72 -7.72 10.34
CA ASP A 239 -26.23 -7.10 9.11
C ASP A 239 -25.89 -5.61 9.11
N VAL A 240 -24.91 -5.20 8.31
CA VAL A 240 -24.37 -3.83 8.32
C VAL A 240 -24.30 -3.24 6.92
N MET A 241 -24.61 -1.96 6.84
CA MET A 241 -24.55 -1.16 5.62
C MET A 241 -23.30 -0.28 5.58
N MET A 242 -22.65 -0.07 6.72
CA MET A 242 -21.47 0.78 6.84
C MET A 242 -20.43 0.18 7.79
N ALA A 243 -19.16 0.20 7.42
CA ALA A 243 -18.06 -0.29 8.23
C ALA A 243 -16.92 0.73 8.30
N HIS A 244 -16.51 1.07 9.51
CA HIS A 244 -15.29 1.84 9.77
C HIS A 244 -14.27 0.94 10.45
N LEU A 245 -13.21 0.63 9.72
CA LEU A 245 -12.12 -0.24 10.14
C LEU A 245 -10.90 0.65 10.42
N SER A 246 -10.58 0.82 11.71
CA SER A 246 -9.59 1.78 12.20
C SER A 246 -8.27 1.10 12.55
N GLU A 247 -7.17 1.76 12.15
CA GLU A 247 -5.79 1.31 12.32
C GLU A 247 -5.56 -0.13 11.81
N VAL A 248 -6.09 -0.44 10.61
CA VAL A 248 -6.06 -1.79 10.02
C VAL A 248 -4.64 -2.33 9.82
N GLY A 249 -3.66 -1.47 9.56
CA GLY A 249 -2.25 -1.86 9.44
C GLY A 249 -1.64 -2.36 10.76
N LEU A 250 -2.30 -2.14 11.91
CA LEU A 250 -1.86 -2.65 13.20
C LEU A 250 -2.44 -4.03 13.54
N TRP A 251 -3.40 -4.52 12.75
CA TRP A 251 -4.12 -5.75 13.06
C TRP A 251 -3.19 -6.94 12.83
N LYS A 252 -2.91 -7.66 13.92
CA LYS A 252 -2.00 -8.82 13.89
C LYS A 252 -2.77 -10.11 13.60
N SER A 253 -2.18 -10.97 12.78
CA SER A 253 -2.60 -12.35 12.65
C SER A 253 -2.18 -13.13 13.90
N THR A 254 -3.11 -13.93 14.44
CA THR A 254 -2.85 -14.89 15.52
C THR A 254 -3.45 -16.23 15.15
N ASP A 255 -3.06 -17.32 15.81
CA ASP A 255 -3.64 -18.64 15.57
C ASP A 255 -5.17 -18.61 15.58
N GLY A 256 -5.77 -18.96 14.43
CA GLY A 256 -7.22 -18.96 14.20
C GLY A 256 -7.88 -17.60 13.95
N LYS A 257 -7.13 -16.48 13.88
CA LYS A 257 -7.68 -15.14 13.62
C LYS A 257 -6.79 -14.37 12.65
N LYS A 258 -7.26 -14.21 11.41
CA LYS A 258 -6.59 -13.40 10.40
C LYS A 258 -7.37 -12.12 10.13
N PRO A 259 -6.72 -10.94 10.01
CA PRO A 259 -7.36 -9.68 9.64
C PRO A 259 -8.20 -9.81 8.37
N GLU A 260 -7.68 -10.54 7.39
CA GLU A 260 -8.31 -10.82 6.11
C GLU A 260 -9.70 -11.45 6.28
N ASP A 261 -9.81 -12.46 7.14
CA ASP A 261 -11.06 -13.20 7.37
C ASP A 261 -12.15 -12.30 7.97
N LEU A 262 -11.77 -11.46 8.94
CA LEU A 262 -12.71 -10.53 9.57
C LEU A 262 -13.18 -9.46 8.58
N ILE A 263 -12.24 -8.87 7.83
CA ILE A 263 -12.56 -7.81 6.87
C ILE A 263 -13.40 -8.36 5.73
N GLN A 264 -13.09 -9.55 5.20
CA GLN A 264 -13.91 -10.22 4.20
C GLN A 264 -15.30 -10.54 4.73
N SER A 265 -15.41 -11.02 5.97
CA SER A 265 -16.71 -11.28 6.60
C SER A 265 -17.57 -10.02 6.70
N ILE A 266 -16.98 -8.87 7.07
CA ILE A 266 -17.71 -7.59 7.16
C ILE A 266 -18.00 -7.03 5.77
N ALA A 267 -17.01 -7.04 4.88
CA ALA A 267 -17.18 -6.52 3.53
C ALA A 267 -18.22 -7.31 2.72
N GLY A 268 -18.31 -8.62 2.97
CA GLY A 268 -19.31 -9.50 2.36
C GLY A 268 -20.75 -9.22 2.81
N THR A 269 -20.96 -8.61 3.99
CA THR A 269 -22.31 -8.20 4.43
C THR A 269 -22.71 -6.82 3.91
N VAL A 270 -21.75 -5.94 3.58
CA VAL A 270 -22.05 -4.58 3.12
C VAL A 270 -22.37 -4.56 1.61
N PRO A 271 -23.62 -4.30 1.19
CA PRO A 271 -24.01 -4.36 -0.21
C PRO A 271 -23.39 -3.24 -1.07
N LEU A 272 -23.40 -3.41 -2.40
CA LEU A 272 -22.94 -2.42 -3.38
C LEU A 272 -24.09 -1.50 -3.80
N THR A 273 -24.54 -0.62 -2.89
CA THR A 273 -25.68 0.27 -3.08
C THR A 273 -25.33 1.69 -2.59
N PRO A 274 -25.97 2.76 -3.12
CA PRO A 274 -25.71 4.12 -2.65
C PRO A 274 -25.81 4.26 -1.13
N TYR A 275 -24.89 5.04 -0.55
CA TYR A 275 -24.75 5.23 0.91
C TYR A 275 -24.31 4.00 1.70
N SER A 276 -24.03 2.86 1.06
CA SER A 276 -23.23 1.82 1.73
C SER A 276 -21.78 2.27 1.79
N MET A 277 -21.06 1.89 2.84
CA MET A 277 -19.75 2.48 3.12
C MET A 277 -18.78 1.47 3.75
N ILE A 278 -17.58 1.37 3.21
CA ILE A 278 -16.45 0.74 3.90
C ILE A 278 -15.28 1.71 3.84
N VAL A 279 -14.79 2.10 5.01
CA VAL A 279 -13.57 2.89 5.13
C VAL A 279 -12.57 2.14 5.99
N MET A 280 -11.46 1.76 5.38
CA MET A 280 -10.28 1.25 6.06
C MET A 280 -9.31 2.40 6.22
N GLU A 281 -8.98 2.77 7.45
CA GLU A 281 -7.98 3.80 7.71
C GLU A 281 -6.85 3.23 8.56
N SER A 282 -5.62 3.67 8.28
CA SER A 282 -4.48 3.31 9.12
C SER A 282 -3.36 4.32 9.01
N THR A 283 -2.54 4.38 10.05
CA THR A 283 -1.14 4.77 9.88
C THR A 283 -0.39 3.64 9.18
N ALA A 284 0.60 3.95 8.33
CA ALA A 284 1.38 2.88 7.73
C ALA A 284 2.27 2.27 8.80
N LYS A 285 1.99 1.01 9.11
CA LYS A 285 2.89 0.15 9.86
C LYS A 285 2.85 -1.21 9.21
N GLY A 286 4.03 -1.77 8.97
CA GLY A 286 4.20 -3.07 8.35
C GLY A 286 4.02 -3.01 6.83
N ILE A 287 4.94 -3.66 6.13
CA ILE A 287 4.76 -4.02 4.72
C ILE A 287 4.24 -5.44 4.67
N GLY A 288 3.63 -5.82 3.56
CA GLY A 288 3.14 -7.17 3.33
C GLY A 288 1.89 -7.54 4.15
N ASN A 289 1.47 -6.74 5.12
CA ASN A 289 0.17 -6.96 5.79
C ASN A 289 -1.03 -6.66 4.86
N PHE A 290 -2.22 -7.04 5.31
CA PHE A 290 -3.46 -6.84 4.54
C PHE A 290 -3.63 -5.39 4.07
N PHE A 291 -3.42 -4.40 4.95
CA PHE A 291 -3.62 -2.99 4.61
C PHE A 291 -2.66 -2.53 3.51
N HIS A 292 -1.38 -2.92 3.57
CA HIS A 292 -0.41 -2.63 2.52
C HIS A 292 -0.81 -3.28 1.19
N ARG A 293 -1.13 -4.58 1.19
CA ARG A 293 -1.50 -5.30 -0.04
C ARG A 293 -2.76 -4.71 -0.67
N GLU A 294 -3.76 -4.35 0.14
CA GLU A 294 -4.98 -3.72 -0.34
C GLU A 294 -4.73 -2.29 -0.85
N TRP A 295 -3.80 -1.55 -0.22
CA TRP A 295 -3.36 -0.24 -0.69
C TRP A 295 -2.70 -0.31 -2.06
N VAL A 296 -1.79 -1.27 -2.27
CA VAL A 296 -1.14 -1.50 -3.57
C VAL A 296 -2.18 -1.86 -4.63
N LYS A 297 -3.15 -2.73 -4.30
CA LYS A 297 -4.25 -3.05 -5.23
C LYS A 297 -5.10 -1.82 -5.56
N ALA A 298 -5.45 -1.00 -4.58
CA ALA A 298 -6.25 0.21 -4.80
C ALA A 298 -5.52 1.24 -5.69
N THR A 299 -4.22 1.45 -5.45
CA THR A 299 -3.38 2.39 -6.25
C THR A 299 -3.10 1.91 -7.66
N THR A 300 -3.10 0.60 -7.88
CA THR A 300 -2.95 -0.03 -9.21
C THR A 300 -4.30 -0.33 -9.89
N ASN A 301 -5.41 0.14 -9.31
CA ASN A 301 -6.78 -0.07 -9.80
C ASN A 301 -7.18 -1.55 -9.94
N GLN A 302 -6.60 -2.42 -9.11
CA GLN A 302 -6.90 -3.85 -8.98
C GLN A 302 -7.91 -4.14 -7.86
N SER A 303 -8.33 -3.14 -7.07
CA SER A 303 -9.46 -3.25 -6.15
C SER A 303 -10.44 -2.09 -6.31
N GLY A 304 -11.69 -2.29 -5.84
CA GLY A 304 -12.75 -1.27 -5.90
C GLY A 304 -12.62 -0.16 -4.85
N TYR A 305 -11.54 -0.13 -4.08
CA TYR A 305 -11.29 0.89 -3.07
C TYR A 305 -10.60 2.11 -3.68
N ILE A 306 -11.06 3.30 -3.31
CA ILE A 306 -10.38 4.55 -3.66
C ILE A 306 -9.26 4.80 -2.65
N PRO A 307 -7.98 4.86 -3.09
CA PRO A 307 -6.87 5.20 -2.20
C PRO A 307 -6.86 6.71 -1.93
N LEU A 308 -6.75 7.09 -0.65
CA LEU A 308 -6.50 8.46 -0.22
C LEU A 308 -5.28 8.48 0.71
N PHE A 309 -4.26 9.25 0.35
CA PHE A 309 -3.10 9.49 1.19
C PHE A 309 -3.13 10.90 1.76
N ILE A 310 -2.98 11.03 3.09
CA ILE A 310 -2.84 12.31 3.78
C ILE A 310 -1.43 12.44 4.36
N PRO A 311 -0.53 13.21 3.72
CA PRO A 311 0.81 13.47 4.22
C PRO A 311 0.80 14.43 5.42
N TRP A 312 1.90 14.46 6.15
CA TRP A 312 2.03 15.30 7.36
C TRP A 312 1.87 16.79 7.06
N PHE A 313 2.41 17.29 5.94
CA PHE A 313 2.43 18.72 5.63
C PHE A 313 1.05 19.30 5.28
N MET A 314 0.03 18.46 5.05
CA MET A 314 -1.36 18.91 4.91
C MET A 314 -2.05 19.17 6.25
N ILE A 315 -1.44 18.80 7.36
CA ILE A 315 -2.02 18.92 8.70
C ILE A 315 -1.59 20.26 9.29
N ASP A 316 -2.55 21.17 9.48
CA ASP A 316 -2.28 22.56 9.88
C ASP A 316 -1.46 22.70 11.18
N MET A 317 -1.50 21.70 12.06
CA MET A 317 -0.76 21.72 13.32
C MET A 317 0.76 21.48 13.18
N TYR A 318 1.22 21.02 12.03
CA TYR A 318 2.61 20.67 11.74
C TYR A 318 3.32 21.81 11.01
N LYS A 319 3.25 23.00 11.59
CA LYS A 319 3.84 24.24 11.04
C LYS A 319 4.52 25.04 12.13
N LYS A 320 5.68 25.60 11.81
CA LYS A 320 6.44 26.50 12.66
C LYS A 320 6.79 27.77 11.86
N PRO A 321 6.13 28.91 12.12
CA PRO A 321 6.47 30.18 11.49
C PRO A 321 7.92 30.59 11.75
N PHE A 322 8.50 31.34 10.81
CA PHE A 322 9.82 31.96 10.98
C PHE A 322 9.69 33.30 11.71
N GLU A 323 10.70 33.64 12.52
CA GLU A 323 10.75 34.91 13.26
C GLU A 323 10.85 36.12 12.33
N ASN A 324 11.64 36.01 11.26
CA ASN A 324 11.85 37.05 10.27
C ASN A 324 12.29 36.46 8.91
N ASN A 325 12.33 37.30 7.87
CA ASN A 325 12.72 36.89 6.53
C ASN A 325 14.18 36.46 6.43
N ASP A 326 15.08 37.05 7.22
CA ASP A 326 16.50 36.70 7.18
C ASP A 326 16.73 35.25 7.63
N LYS A 327 16.06 34.83 8.71
CA LYS A 327 16.08 33.44 9.19
C LYS A 327 15.44 32.48 8.19
N LYS A 328 14.41 32.91 7.46
CA LYS A 328 13.81 32.11 6.38
C LYS A 328 14.79 31.92 5.22
N VAL A 329 15.50 32.97 4.81
CA VAL A 329 16.52 32.89 3.75
C VAL A 329 17.70 32.01 4.18
N GLU A 330 18.16 32.16 5.42
CA GLU A 330 19.21 31.31 6.02
C GLU A 330 18.78 29.83 5.99
N PHE A 331 17.54 29.54 6.40
CA PHE A 331 16.96 28.21 6.37
C PHE A 331 16.94 27.61 4.96
N ILE A 332 16.53 28.39 3.94
CA ILE A 332 16.48 27.91 2.55
C ILE A 332 17.87 27.49 2.06
N ARG A 333 18.92 28.26 2.42
CA ARG A 333 20.30 27.96 2.04
C ARG A 333 20.86 26.72 2.73
N ASP A 334 20.33 26.40 3.91
CA ASP A 334 20.71 25.25 4.74
C ASP A 334 19.79 24.03 4.53
N MET A 335 18.86 24.06 3.56
CA MET A 335 18.02 22.90 3.27
C MET A 335 18.85 21.75 2.67
N SER A 336 18.67 20.57 3.25
CA SER A 336 19.17 19.32 2.66
C SER A 336 18.41 18.97 1.38
N LYS A 337 18.97 18.07 0.57
CA LYS A 337 18.30 17.55 -0.64
C LYS A 337 16.92 16.98 -0.31
N LYS A 338 16.80 16.23 0.80
CA LYS A 338 15.53 15.62 1.22
C LYS A 338 14.47 16.65 1.59
N GLU A 339 14.84 17.73 2.26
CA GLU A 339 13.93 18.83 2.58
C GLU A 339 13.49 19.59 1.32
N MET A 340 14.38 19.72 0.34
CA MET A 340 14.03 20.25 -0.97
C MET A 340 13.03 19.34 -1.70
N ASP A 341 13.19 18.01 -1.60
CA ASP A 341 12.23 17.04 -2.15
C ASP A 341 10.85 17.18 -1.47
N TYR A 342 10.80 17.36 -0.15
CA TYR A 342 9.54 17.64 0.56
C TYR A 342 8.88 18.94 0.08
N PHE A 343 9.68 19.98 -0.16
CA PHE A 343 9.19 21.21 -0.77
C PHE A 343 8.66 20.95 -2.17
N GLN A 344 9.33 20.17 -3.01
CA GLN A 344 8.80 19.84 -4.34
C GLN A 344 7.48 19.04 -4.29
N LEU A 345 7.28 18.23 -3.25
CA LEU A 345 6.05 17.46 -3.02
C LEU A 345 4.88 18.30 -2.46
N GLY A 346 5.09 19.58 -2.16
CA GLY A 346 4.05 20.52 -1.75
C GLY A 346 4.12 21.01 -0.31
N ALA A 347 5.13 20.62 0.48
CA ALA A 347 5.30 21.13 1.83
C ALA A 347 5.66 22.63 1.83
N THR A 348 5.15 23.39 2.80
CA THR A 348 5.59 24.78 3.03
C THR A 348 6.90 24.80 3.81
N LEU A 349 7.65 25.90 3.70
CA LEU A 349 8.86 26.13 4.49
C LEU A 349 8.56 26.08 5.99
N GLU A 350 7.42 26.63 6.42
CA GLU A 350 6.96 26.56 7.80
C GLU A 350 6.67 25.12 8.25
N GLY A 351 6.16 24.28 7.34
CA GLY A 351 6.02 22.85 7.58
C GLY A 351 7.38 22.16 7.74
N ILE A 352 8.30 22.40 6.81
CA ILE A 352 9.64 21.77 6.84
C ILE A 352 10.42 22.21 8.09
N ASN A 353 10.30 23.48 8.48
CA ASN A 353 10.87 24.00 9.72
C ASN A 353 10.35 23.25 10.94
N TRP A 354 9.03 22.99 11.00
CA TRP A 354 8.46 22.14 12.05
C TRP A 354 8.99 20.71 12.00
N TYR A 355 9.14 20.13 10.81
CA TYR A 355 9.62 18.76 10.63
C TYR A 355 11.07 18.59 11.12
N ARG A 356 11.94 19.56 10.79
CA ARG A 356 13.34 19.61 11.23
C ARG A 356 13.43 19.70 12.76
N ASP A 357 12.66 20.61 13.34
CA ASP A 357 12.58 20.76 14.80
C ASP A 357 12.07 19.50 15.48
N LYS A 358 10.99 18.90 14.94
CA LYS A 358 10.38 17.71 15.51
C LYS A 358 11.35 16.53 15.50
N LYS A 359 12.08 16.35 14.39
CA LYS A 359 13.13 15.35 14.26
C LYS A 359 14.21 15.52 15.32
N HIS A 360 14.69 16.76 15.52
CA HIS A 360 15.73 17.08 16.49
C HIS A 360 15.24 16.87 17.94
N LEU A 361 14.09 17.44 18.30
CA LEU A 361 13.55 17.40 19.67
C LEU A 361 13.26 15.98 20.16
N ASP A 362 12.68 15.14 19.30
CA ASP A 362 12.34 13.76 19.66
C ASP A 362 13.49 12.77 19.38
N SER A 363 14.65 13.26 18.89
CA SER A 363 15.79 12.43 18.48
C SER A 363 15.41 11.32 17.50
N TYR A 364 14.56 11.66 16.53
CA TYR A 364 14.15 10.75 15.47
C TYR A 364 15.18 10.74 14.33
N ASP A 365 15.42 9.55 13.78
CA ASP A 365 16.08 9.41 12.49
C ASP A 365 15.07 9.63 11.35
N ASP A 366 15.57 9.67 10.12
CA ASP A 366 14.72 9.85 8.93
C ASP A 366 13.67 8.75 8.75
N TRP A 367 13.98 7.54 9.21
CA TRP A 367 13.10 6.38 9.12
C TRP A 367 11.93 6.50 10.09
N ARG A 368 12.18 6.81 11.37
CA ARG A 368 11.13 7.07 12.38
C ARG A 368 10.26 8.25 11.97
N MET A 369 10.87 9.30 11.42
CA MET A 369 10.11 10.44 10.89
C MET A 369 9.20 10.01 9.73
N GLY A 370 9.69 9.20 8.79
CA GLY A 370 8.88 8.67 7.68
C GLY A 370 7.71 7.79 8.14
N CYS A 371 7.91 6.96 9.17
CA CYS A 371 6.85 6.11 9.73
C CYS A 371 5.76 6.91 10.48
N GLU A 372 6.15 7.95 11.23
CA GLU A 372 5.23 8.74 12.06
C GLU A 372 4.58 9.91 11.31
N PHE A 373 5.36 10.53 10.42
CA PHE A 373 5.02 11.71 9.63
C PHE A 373 5.40 11.49 8.15
N PRO A 374 4.76 10.55 7.45
CA PRO A 374 5.11 10.21 6.07
C PRO A 374 4.84 11.35 5.09
N THR A 375 5.79 11.60 4.19
CA THR A 375 5.65 12.56 3.08
C THR A 375 5.08 11.88 1.83
N THR A 376 5.34 10.58 1.66
CA THR A 376 4.80 9.75 0.58
C THR A 376 4.22 8.44 1.12
N PRO A 377 3.33 7.74 0.39
CA PRO A 377 2.89 6.40 0.77
C PRO A 377 4.05 5.42 0.94
N GLN A 378 5.09 5.52 0.10
CA GLN A 378 6.28 4.68 0.15
C GLN A 378 7.08 4.90 1.45
N GLU A 379 7.24 6.15 1.89
CA GLU A 379 7.84 6.45 3.19
C GLU A 379 7.01 5.91 4.35
N ALA A 380 5.69 5.93 4.19
CA ALA A 380 4.77 5.42 5.20
C ALA A 380 4.97 3.89 5.36
N PHE A 381 4.93 3.14 4.25
CA PHE A 381 5.10 1.68 4.25
C PHE A 381 6.57 1.26 4.33
N GLN A 382 7.37 1.89 5.20
CA GLN A 382 8.69 1.36 5.52
C GLN A 382 8.53 0.25 6.58
N SER A 383 9.21 -0.88 6.37
CA SER A 383 9.08 -2.06 7.22
C SER A 383 9.54 -1.74 8.62
N THR A 384 8.82 -2.24 9.63
CA THR A 384 9.27 -2.22 11.04
C THR A 384 10.51 -3.07 11.26
N GLY A 385 10.76 -4.07 10.39
CA GLY A 385 11.99 -4.83 10.37
C GLY A 385 13.11 -4.10 9.63
N ARG A 386 14.34 -4.34 10.09
CA ARG A 386 15.55 -3.81 9.46
C ARG A 386 15.69 -4.50 8.10
N ARG A 387 15.34 -3.80 7.01
CA ARG A 387 15.52 -4.35 5.64
C ARG A 387 16.95 -4.85 5.47
N ALA A 388 17.10 -6.02 4.85
CA ALA A 388 18.39 -6.59 4.53
C ALA A 388 19.10 -5.76 3.44
N HIS A 389 18.32 -5.09 2.58
CA HIS A 389 18.79 -4.28 1.47
C HIS A 389 18.32 -2.83 1.60
N SER A 390 19.14 -1.87 1.13
CA SER A 390 18.75 -0.46 1.14
C SER A 390 17.68 -0.18 0.07
N PRO A 391 16.56 0.46 0.42
CA PRO A 391 15.50 0.80 -0.54
C PRO A 391 16.03 1.60 -1.73
N MET A 392 16.97 2.53 -1.47
CA MET A 392 17.58 3.36 -2.50
C MET A 392 18.31 2.54 -3.57
N TYR A 393 19.00 1.46 -3.17
CA TYR A 393 19.72 0.61 -4.13
C TYR A 393 18.75 -0.24 -4.95
N VAL A 394 17.67 -0.73 -4.33
CA VAL A 394 16.62 -1.48 -5.02
C VAL A 394 15.90 -0.58 -6.03
N ASP A 395 15.52 0.64 -5.64
CA ASP A 395 14.87 1.61 -6.52
C ASP A 395 15.75 2.02 -7.70
N ASN A 396 17.07 2.17 -7.49
CA ASN A 396 18.00 2.39 -8.60
C ASN A 396 18.00 1.22 -9.58
N MET A 397 17.88 -0.02 -9.11
CA MET A 397 17.82 -1.20 -9.98
C MET A 397 16.48 -1.29 -10.74
N ARG A 398 15.38 -0.78 -10.19
CA ARG A 398 14.05 -0.78 -10.84
C ARG A 398 14.04 -0.09 -12.19
N LYS A 399 14.97 0.82 -12.49
CA LYS A 399 15.10 1.47 -13.81
C LYS A 399 15.40 0.47 -14.95
N TYR A 400 15.95 -0.70 -14.63
CA TYR A 400 16.26 -1.74 -15.61
C TYR A 400 15.18 -2.80 -15.76
N ALA A 401 14.20 -2.82 -14.85
CA ALA A 401 13.07 -3.74 -14.87
C ALA A 401 12.17 -3.47 -16.07
N LYS A 402 11.73 -4.54 -16.74
CA LYS A 402 10.90 -4.46 -17.95
C LYS A 402 9.82 -5.53 -17.90
N LYS A 403 8.72 -5.33 -18.63
CA LYS A 403 7.75 -6.40 -18.84
C LYS A 403 8.40 -7.53 -19.65
N ALA A 404 8.15 -8.78 -19.27
CA ALA A 404 8.63 -9.94 -20.01
C ALA A 404 8.14 -9.89 -21.47
N VAL A 405 9.02 -10.27 -22.39
CA VAL A 405 8.74 -10.25 -23.84
C VAL A 405 8.01 -11.54 -24.24
N TYR A 406 8.43 -12.67 -23.66
CA TYR A 406 7.87 -13.98 -23.97
C TYR A 406 7.34 -14.64 -22.68
N VAL A 407 6.16 -15.24 -22.78
CA VAL A 407 5.53 -16.00 -21.69
C VAL A 407 5.06 -17.34 -22.23
N GLY A 408 5.46 -18.43 -21.58
CA GLY A 408 5.21 -19.78 -22.11
C GLY A 408 5.75 -20.88 -21.21
N ASP A 409 6.02 -22.05 -21.80
CA ASP A 409 6.61 -23.20 -21.11
C ASP A 409 7.48 -24.06 -22.06
N MET A 410 8.29 -24.96 -21.48
CA MET A 410 9.11 -25.94 -22.18
C MET A 410 8.32 -27.21 -22.50
N PHE A 411 8.48 -27.71 -23.72
CA PHE A 411 7.90 -28.94 -24.23
C PHE A 411 8.98 -29.86 -24.79
N ALA A 412 8.87 -31.16 -24.50
CA ALA A 412 9.70 -32.23 -25.04
C ALA A 412 8.86 -33.52 -25.13
N ASP A 413 9.40 -34.57 -25.75
CA ASP A 413 8.73 -35.86 -25.91
C ASP A 413 8.39 -36.55 -24.58
N GLU A 414 9.23 -36.37 -23.54
CA GLU A 414 9.00 -36.87 -22.19
C GLU A 414 9.35 -35.81 -21.14
N HIS A 415 8.80 -35.94 -19.93
CA HIS A 415 9.04 -35.00 -18.83
C HIS A 415 10.34 -35.27 -18.07
N HIS A 416 10.93 -36.47 -18.19
CA HIS A 416 12.17 -36.86 -17.53
C HIS A 416 13.05 -37.75 -18.42
N GLY A 417 14.31 -37.93 -18.05
CA GLY A 417 15.25 -38.80 -18.76
C GLY A 417 15.83 -38.20 -20.05
N LYS A 418 16.44 -39.04 -20.88
CA LYS A 418 17.15 -38.59 -22.10
C LYS A 418 16.23 -37.92 -23.13
N LYS A 419 14.97 -38.33 -23.21
CA LYS A 419 13.99 -37.74 -24.13
C LYS A 419 13.46 -36.38 -23.67
N ALA A 420 13.68 -35.99 -22.40
CA ALA A 420 13.34 -34.66 -21.93
C ALA A 420 14.25 -33.57 -22.51
N ILE A 421 15.45 -33.91 -22.98
CA ILE A 421 16.46 -32.97 -23.49
C ILE A 421 16.93 -33.31 -24.92
N ASN A 422 16.13 -34.07 -25.66
CA ASN A 422 16.42 -34.42 -27.05
C ASN A 422 16.09 -33.24 -28.01
N ASP A 423 16.22 -33.47 -29.31
CA ASP A 423 16.00 -32.45 -30.34
C ASP A 423 14.54 -31.94 -30.42
N SER A 424 13.58 -32.62 -29.77
CA SER A 424 12.18 -32.16 -29.69
C SER A 424 11.99 -30.99 -28.71
N LEU A 425 12.99 -30.72 -27.86
CA LEU A 425 12.94 -29.71 -26.82
C LEU A 425 12.72 -28.31 -27.42
N CYS A 426 11.58 -27.71 -27.12
CA CYS A 426 11.22 -26.38 -27.60
C CYS A 426 10.49 -25.56 -26.53
N PHE A 427 10.63 -24.24 -26.63
CA PHE A 427 9.83 -23.28 -25.88
C PHE A 427 8.60 -22.90 -26.72
N ARG A 428 7.40 -22.90 -26.13
CA ARG A 428 6.17 -22.46 -26.79
C ARG A 428 5.48 -21.39 -25.96
N GLU A 429 5.06 -20.33 -26.64
CA GLU A 429 4.38 -19.19 -26.03
C GLU A 429 2.88 -19.44 -25.89
N TYR A 430 2.32 -19.13 -24.72
CA TYR A 430 0.89 -19.09 -24.48
C TYR A 430 0.55 -18.25 -23.25
N GLU A 431 -0.66 -17.70 -23.24
CA GLU A 431 -1.14 -16.87 -22.14
C GLU A 431 -1.32 -17.72 -20.87
N GLY A 432 -0.73 -17.28 -19.75
CA GLY A 432 -0.72 -18.05 -18.49
C GLY A 432 0.44 -19.04 -18.33
N GLY A 433 1.46 -19.00 -19.20
CA GLY A 433 2.68 -19.78 -19.04
C GLY A 433 3.45 -19.46 -17.73
N PHE A 434 4.22 -20.44 -17.27
CA PHE A 434 4.97 -20.37 -16.00
C PHE A 434 6.42 -19.88 -16.16
N ILE A 435 6.86 -19.61 -17.40
CA ILE A 435 8.19 -19.12 -17.73
C ILE A 435 8.05 -17.74 -18.37
N TRP A 436 8.74 -16.76 -17.81
CA TRP A 436 8.84 -15.39 -18.31
C TRP A 436 10.26 -15.13 -18.80
N LEU A 437 10.42 -14.76 -20.07
CA LEU A 437 11.72 -14.48 -20.69
C LEU A 437 11.79 -13.04 -21.21
N TRP A 438 12.93 -12.40 -21.00
CA TRP A 438 13.29 -11.09 -21.58
C TRP A 438 14.17 -11.25 -22.82
N ALA A 439 14.89 -12.37 -22.93
CA ALA A 439 15.65 -12.74 -24.11
C ALA A 439 15.60 -14.27 -24.33
N LEU A 440 15.53 -14.66 -25.60
CA LEU A 440 15.71 -16.06 -26.02
C LEU A 440 17.22 -16.38 -26.12
N PRO A 441 17.62 -17.67 -26.05
CA PRO A 441 19.02 -18.03 -26.17
C PRO A 441 19.58 -17.60 -27.53
N ASP A 442 20.69 -16.88 -27.49
CA ASP A 442 21.46 -16.57 -28.68
C ASP A 442 22.16 -17.82 -29.22
N LYS A 443 21.77 -18.22 -30.43
CA LYS A 443 22.34 -19.36 -31.16
C LYS A 443 23.29 -18.93 -32.28
N LYS A 444 23.49 -17.62 -32.50
CA LYS A 444 24.33 -17.11 -33.60
C LYS A 444 25.81 -17.17 -33.24
N THR A 445 26.14 -16.83 -32.00
CA THR A 445 27.52 -16.84 -31.50
C THR A 445 27.69 -17.96 -30.48
N ASN A 446 28.61 -18.89 -30.75
CA ASN A 446 28.86 -20.00 -29.84
C ASN A 446 29.76 -19.54 -28.69
N ILE A 447 29.14 -19.22 -27.56
CA ILE A 447 29.85 -18.76 -26.36
C ILE A 447 29.70 -19.83 -25.28
N ARG A 448 30.82 -20.47 -24.94
CA ARG A 448 30.85 -21.41 -23.81
C ARG A 448 30.70 -20.65 -22.51
N ARG A 449 29.98 -21.27 -21.56
CA ARG A 449 29.84 -20.78 -20.16
C ARG A 449 29.09 -19.45 -20.02
N ARG A 450 28.29 -19.10 -21.04
CA ARG A 450 27.50 -17.86 -21.09
C ARG A 450 26.34 -17.86 -20.11
N TYR A 451 25.56 -18.94 -20.05
CA TYR A 451 24.33 -18.97 -19.27
C TYR A 451 24.49 -19.75 -17.96
N ILE A 452 23.84 -19.24 -16.92
CA ILE A 452 23.62 -19.94 -15.64
C ILE A 452 22.13 -20.08 -15.43
N VAL A 453 21.72 -21.27 -15.01
CA VAL A 453 20.36 -21.57 -14.58
C VAL A 453 20.43 -21.99 -13.12
N SER A 454 19.85 -21.19 -12.22
CA SER A 454 19.74 -21.54 -10.80
C SER A 454 18.30 -21.88 -10.43
N MET A 455 18.15 -22.79 -9.48
CA MET A 455 16.85 -23.25 -9.00
C MET A 455 16.82 -23.25 -7.48
N ASP A 456 15.81 -22.57 -6.94
CA ASP A 456 15.37 -22.72 -5.56
C ASP A 456 14.12 -23.63 -5.55
N ILE A 457 14.17 -24.68 -4.74
CA ILE A 457 13.14 -25.72 -4.69
C ILE A 457 12.21 -25.41 -3.53
N GLY A 458 10.96 -25.10 -3.86
CA GLY A 458 9.87 -24.94 -2.89
C GLY A 458 9.17 -26.25 -2.51
N GLY A 459 8.05 -26.14 -1.79
CA GLY A 459 7.27 -27.30 -1.30
C GLY A 459 5.98 -27.58 -2.09
N ARG A 460 5.25 -28.61 -1.65
CA ARG A 460 4.10 -29.21 -2.39
C ARG A 460 2.71 -28.64 -2.07
N ASN A 461 2.55 -27.86 -0.99
CA ASN A 461 1.23 -27.42 -0.51
C ASN A 461 0.93 -25.97 -0.96
N ASP A 462 -0.36 -25.57 -1.01
CA ASP A 462 -0.78 -24.19 -1.35
C ASP A 462 -0.21 -23.09 -0.42
N GLY A 463 0.32 -23.48 0.74
CA GLY A 463 1.05 -22.61 1.67
C GLY A 463 2.55 -22.90 1.75
N ALA A 464 3.09 -23.69 0.82
CA ALA A 464 4.51 -24.00 0.72
C ALA A 464 5.20 -23.07 -0.29
N ASP A 465 6.52 -23.00 -0.19
CA ASP A 465 7.36 -22.15 -1.03
C ASP A 465 7.24 -22.51 -2.51
N TRP A 466 7.40 -21.53 -3.40
CA TRP A 466 7.32 -21.76 -4.84
C TRP A 466 8.64 -22.35 -5.35
N SER A 467 8.58 -23.22 -6.36
CA SER A 467 9.80 -23.58 -7.09
C SER A 467 10.12 -22.49 -8.10
N VAL A 468 11.32 -21.90 -8.00
CA VAL A 468 11.74 -20.79 -8.86
C VAL A 468 13.04 -21.11 -9.59
N ILE A 469 13.01 -20.94 -10.91
CA ILE A 469 14.17 -21.07 -11.79
C ILE A 469 14.57 -19.70 -12.32
N SER A 470 15.84 -19.36 -12.19
CA SER A 470 16.44 -18.11 -12.62
C SER A 470 17.42 -18.37 -13.76
N ILE A 471 17.28 -17.63 -14.86
CA ILE A 471 18.15 -17.68 -16.03
C ILE A 471 18.98 -16.38 -16.07
N ILE A 472 20.30 -16.52 -16.09
CA ILE A 472 21.26 -15.43 -16.03
C ILE A 472 22.16 -15.50 -17.26
N ASP A 473 22.25 -14.39 -18.00
CA ASP A 473 23.18 -14.20 -19.11
C ASP A 473 24.43 -13.47 -18.62
N ARG A 474 25.60 -14.05 -18.92
CA ARG A 474 26.90 -13.52 -18.55
C ARG A 474 27.64 -12.90 -19.73
N TYR A 475 27.00 -12.77 -20.89
CA TYR A 475 27.63 -12.28 -22.13
C TYR A 475 28.52 -11.06 -21.91
N TRP A 476 28.00 -10.02 -21.25
CA TRP A 476 28.72 -8.77 -21.08
C TRP A 476 29.96 -8.85 -20.19
N LEU A 477 30.16 -9.94 -19.43
CA LEU A 477 31.42 -10.16 -18.70
C LEU A 477 32.62 -10.23 -19.65
N THR A 478 32.44 -10.61 -20.93
CA THR A 478 33.53 -10.64 -21.92
C THR A 478 34.10 -9.26 -22.22
N ASP A 479 33.30 -8.21 -22.06
CA ASP A 479 33.66 -6.81 -22.36
C ASP A 479 33.73 -5.94 -21.08
N GLY A 480 33.86 -6.57 -19.90
CA GLY A 480 33.90 -5.87 -18.62
C GLY A 480 32.57 -5.28 -18.15
N GLY A 481 31.45 -5.70 -18.76
CA GLY A 481 30.10 -5.44 -18.29
C GLY A 481 29.69 -6.36 -17.13
N VAL A 482 28.39 -6.60 -16.98
CA VAL A 482 27.80 -7.27 -15.79
C VAL A 482 26.82 -8.37 -16.20
N GLU A 483 26.50 -9.28 -15.26
CA GLU A 483 25.47 -10.29 -15.50
C GLU A 483 24.07 -9.68 -15.62
N GLU A 484 23.22 -10.28 -16.47
CA GLU A 484 21.82 -9.89 -16.62
C GLU A 484 20.88 -11.06 -16.31
N CYS A 485 19.85 -10.83 -15.49
CA CYS A 485 18.72 -11.74 -15.40
C CYS A 485 17.89 -11.65 -16.69
N ILE A 486 17.74 -12.76 -17.43
CA ILE A 486 16.99 -12.78 -18.69
C ILE A 486 15.78 -13.72 -18.70
N GLY A 487 15.51 -14.42 -17.60
CA GLY A 487 14.32 -15.25 -17.48
C GLY A 487 14.06 -15.77 -16.08
N THR A 488 12.78 -15.91 -15.72
CA THR A 488 12.30 -16.45 -14.44
C THR A 488 11.22 -17.48 -14.74
N ALA A 489 11.23 -18.64 -14.09
CA ALA A 489 10.10 -19.56 -14.04
C ALA A 489 9.62 -19.72 -12.59
N LYS A 490 8.31 -19.73 -12.35
CA LYS A 490 7.71 -19.86 -11.01
C LYS A 490 6.48 -20.75 -11.08
N PHE A 491 6.51 -21.88 -10.36
CA PHE A 491 5.45 -22.89 -10.40
C PHE A 491 5.43 -23.78 -9.15
N HIS A 492 4.32 -24.52 -8.97
CA HIS A 492 4.23 -25.66 -8.05
C HIS A 492 4.22 -26.95 -8.85
N LEU A 493 5.28 -27.74 -8.71
CA LEU A 493 5.42 -29.07 -9.32
C LEU A 493 6.08 -30.00 -8.30
N ASP A 494 5.92 -31.31 -8.51
CA ASP A 494 6.71 -32.29 -7.77
C ASP A 494 8.21 -32.07 -8.01
N GLN A 495 9.02 -32.26 -6.97
CA GLN A 495 10.43 -31.88 -6.95
C GLN A 495 11.24 -32.48 -8.11
N ASP A 496 10.96 -33.72 -8.48
CA ASP A 496 11.57 -34.40 -9.62
C ASP A 496 11.23 -33.71 -10.95
N LEU A 497 9.94 -33.44 -11.22
CA LEU A 497 9.48 -32.74 -12.42
C LEU A 497 10.00 -31.29 -12.47
N ALA A 498 10.06 -30.62 -11.32
CA ALA A 498 10.59 -29.27 -11.19
C ALA A 498 12.08 -29.21 -11.56
N ILE A 499 12.87 -30.17 -11.07
CA ILE A 499 14.29 -30.31 -11.43
C ILE A 499 14.45 -30.60 -12.92
N TRP A 500 13.65 -31.53 -13.48
CA TRP A 500 13.71 -31.84 -14.91
C TRP A 500 13.35 -30.64 -15.78
N LYS A 501 12.42 -29.79 -15.34
CA LYS A 501 12.15 -28.50 -16.02
C LYS A 501 13.37 -27.59 -15.99
N ALA A 502 14.12 -27.53 -14.89
CA ALA A 502 15.39 -26.78 -14.83
C ALA A 502 16.45 -27.37 -15.77
N VAL A 503 16.53 -28.70 -15.89
CA VAL A 503 17.41 -29.38 -16.86
C VAL A 503 17.03 -29.05 -18.30
N GLN A 504 15.73 -29.03 -18.63
CA GLN A 504 15.21 -28.62 -19.94
C GLN A 504 15.59 -27.18 -20.28
N ILE A 505 15.36 -26.24 -19.36
CA ILE A 505 15.74 -24.85 -19.54
C ILE A 505 17.26 -24.73 -19.72
N SER A 506 18.04 -25.43 -18.90
CA SER A 506 19.51 -25.42 -18.99
C SER A 506 20.01 -25.94 -20.34
N LYS A 507 19.41 -27.01 -20.85
CA LYS A 507 19.71 -27.54 -22.18
C LYS A 507 19.38 -26.53 -23.28
N TYR A 508 18.20 -25.92 -23.21
CA TYR A 508 17.71 -24.95 -24.20
C TYR A 508 18.60 -23.70 -24.27
N PHE A 509 19.15 -23.25 -23.14
CA PHE A 509 20.11 -22.14 -23.04
C PHE A 509 21.57 -22.61 -23.19
N ASN A 510 21.89 -23.25 -24.33
CA ASN A 510 23.24 -23.65 -24.74
C ASN A 510 24.00 -24.50 -23.70
N ASN A 511 23.34 -25.48 -23.08
CA ASN A 511 23.89 -26.27 -21.97
C ASN A 511 24.42 -25.38 -20.82
N ALA A 512 23.56 -24.49 -20.30
CA ALA A 512 23.85 -23.59 -19.18
C ALA A 512 24.35 -24.33 -17.93
N LEU A 513 25.15 -23.67 -17.09
CA LEU A 513 25.50 -24.27 -15.80
C LEU A 513 24.25 -24.35 -14.92
N LEU A 514 23.84 -25.57 -14.54
CA LEU A 514 22.68 -25.80 -13.69
C LEU A 514 23.09 -25.81 -12.21
N VAL A 515 22.45 -24.97 -11.41
CA VAL A 515 22.71 -24.80 -9.98
C VAL A 515 21.43 -25.05 -9.20
N ILE A 516 21.34 -26.17 -8.50
CA ILE A 516 20.16 -26.53 -7.71
C ILE A 516 20.48 -26.38 -6.22
N GLU A 517 19.61 -25.74 -5.45
CA GLU A 517 19.74 -25.74 -3.99
C GLU A 517 19.49 -27.15 -3.42
N ALA A 518 20.50 -27.68 -2.72
CA ALA A 518 20.48 -29.04 -2.19
C ALA A 518 19.76 -29.16 -0.84
N ASN A 519 19.47 -28.05 -0.14
CA ASN A 519 18.85 -28.08 1.19
C ASN A 519 17.40 -28.57 1.15
N SER A 520 16.63 -28.10 0.18
CA SER A 520 15.21 -28.44 0.00
C SER A 520 14.99 -29.93 -0.35
N LEU A 521 16.07 -30.63 -0.74
CA LEU A 521 16.08 -32.06 -1.03
C LEU A 521 16.44 -32.93 0.18
N ASN A 522 16.90 -32.35 1.30
CA ASN A 522 17.21 -33.11 2.52
C ASN A 522 16.89 -32.33 3.82
N PRO A 523 15.61 -32.34 4.27
CA PRO A 523 15.16 -31.55 5.42
C PRO A 523 15.72 -32.00 6.79
N LYS A 524 16.31 -33.21 6.88
CA LYS A 524 16.70 -33.83 8.16
C LYS A 524 18.18 -33.70 8.53
N GLY A 525 19.00 -33.03 7.72
CA GLY A 525 20.43 -32.80 8.02
C GLY A 525 21.26 -34.06 8.27
N THR A 526 20.71 -35.23 7.95
CA THR A 526 21.40 -36.51 7.98
C THR A 526 21.91 -36.73 6.57
N GLU A 527 23.23 -36.85 6.40
CA GLU A 527 23.86 -37.32 5.15
C GLU A 527 23.37 -38.76 4.89
N GLY A 528 22.14 -38.91 4.39
CA GLY A 528 21.51 -40.18 4.09
C GLY A 528 21.13 -40.23 2.61
N ASP A 529 21.80 -41.14 1.90
CA ASP A 529 21.67 -41.72 0.54
C ASP A 529 20.66 -41.19 -0.51
N HIS A 530 19.51 -40.59 -0.15
CA HIS A 530 18.49 -40.20 -1.14
C HIS A 530 18.74 -38.86 -1.85
N THR A 531 19.61 -37.99 -1.33
CA THR A 531 19.91 -36.67 -1.95
C THR A 531 20.85 -36.78 -3.15
N LEU A 532 21.69 -37.82 -3.15
CA LEU A 532 22.69 -38.08 -4.17
C LEU A 532 22.04 -38.68 -5.43
N THR A 533 21.02 -39.53 -5.29
CA THR A 533 20.48 -40.31 -6.41
C THR A 533 19.89 -39.49 -7.56
N ILE A 534 19.10 -38.44 -7.30
CA ILE A 534 18.46 -37.66 -8.40
C ILE A 534 19.49 -36.80 -9.14
N LEU A 535 20.38 -36.12 -8.42
CA LEU A 535 21.41 -35.29 -9.05
C LEU A 535 22.45 -36.14 -9.78
N ASP A 536 22.78 -37.32 -9.25
CA ASP A 536 23.69 -38.28 -9.91
C ASP A 536 23.04 -38.90 -11.16
N GLU A 537 21.73 -39.20 -11.12
CA GLU A 537 20.98 -39.66 -12.29
C GLU A 537 20.96 -38.58 -13.38
N ILE A 538 20.71 -37.33 -12.99
CA ILE A 538 20.75 -36.19 -13.92
C ILE A 538 22.16 -36.00 -14.47
N LYS A 539 23.21 -36.15 -13.65
CA LYS A 539 24.60 -36.02 -14.12
C LYS A 539 24.93 -37.02 -15.23
N GLY A 540 24.36 -38.22 -15.19
CA GLY A 540 24.48 -39.22 -16.25
C GLY A 540 23.82 -38.81 -17.58
N ILE A 541 23.01 -37.75 -17.60
CA ILE A 541 22.25 -37.25 -18.76
C ILE A 541 22.65 -35.81 -19.13
N TYR A 542 22.98 -34.98 -18.13
CA TYR A 542 23.31 -33.57 -18.24
C TYR A 542 24.62 -33.27 -17.50
N GLU A 543 25.67 -32.99 -18.26
CA GLU A 543 27.03 -32.90 -17.71
C GLU A 543 27.33 -31.59 -16.97
N ASN A 544 26.68 -30.47 -17.32
CA ASN A 544 27.04 -29.13 -16.82
C ASN A 544 26.31 -28.76 -15.52
N LEU A 545 26.49 -29.58 -14.48
CA LEU A 545 25.91 -29.41 -13.16
C LEU A 545 26.92 -28.78 -12.18
N TYR A 546 26.47 -27.86 -11.32
CA TYR A 546 27.31 -27.23 -10.32
C TYR A 546 27.80 -28.24 -9.27
N CYS A 547 29.12 -28.38 -9.16
CA CYS A 547 29.78 -29.17 -8.13
C CYS A 547 30.36 -28.24 -7.07
N ARG A 548 30.03 -28.49 -5.79
CA ARG A 548 30.57 -27.74 -4.66
C ARG A 548 31.86 -28.32 -4.09
N THR A 549 32.26 -29.51 -4.52
CA THR A 549 33.57 -30.06 -4.16
C THR A 549 34.64 -29.32 -4.96
N ASP A 550 35.66 -28.82 -4.26
CA ASP A 550 36.78 -28.13 -4.90
C ASP A 550 37.48 -29.07 -5.92
N PRO A 551 37.81 -28.60 -7.14
CA PRO A 551 38.50 -29.41 -8.14
C PRO A 551 39.78 -30.08 -7.63
N GLN A 552 40.55 -29.42 -6.76
CA GLN A 552 41.76 -30.00 -6.17
C GLN A 552 41.43 -31.19 -5.26
N ARG A 553 40.34 -31.10 -4.49
CA ARG A 553 39.90 -32.19 -3.61
C ARG A 553 39.33 -33.36 -4.39
N ILE A 554 38.69 -33.12 -5.53
CA ILE A 554 38.24 -34.19 -6.43
C ILE A 554 39.46 -34.98 -6.95
N VAL A 555 40.53 -34.28 -7.33
CA VAL A 555 41.80 -34.91 -7.73
C VAL A 555 42.43 -35.71 -6.57
N GLU A 556 42.26 -35.26 -5.33
CA GLU A 556 42.68 -35.96 -4.11
C GLU A 556 41.77 -37.15 -3.72
N GLY A 557 40.74 -37.47 -4.52
CA GLY A 557 39.87 -38.64 -4.33
C GLY A 557 38.64 -38.41 -3.46
N TYR A 558 38.29 -37.17 -3.14
CA TYR A 558 37.03 -36.85 -2.44
C TYR A 558 35.83 -36.98 -3.40
N PRO A 559 34.66 -37.43 -2.89
CA PRO A 559 33.47 -37.58 -3.72
C PRO A 559 32.97 -36.23 -4.25
N GLU A 560 32.52 -36.23 -5.50
CA GLU A 560 31.85 -35.09 -6.11
C GLU A 560 30.51 -34.87 -5.39
N ARG A 561 30.27 -33.65 -4.92
CA ARG A 561 29.01 -33.26 -4.27
C ARG A 561 28.34 -32.21 -5.14
N TYR A 562 27.22 -32.57 -5.73
CA TYR A 562 26.44 -31.71 -6.61
C TYR A 562 25.46 -30.82 -5.83
N GLY A 563 25.16 -29.65 -6.40
CA GLY A 563 24.22 -28.69 -5.86
C GLY A 563 24.80 -27.69 -4.84
N PHE A 564 24.13 -26.55 -4.71
CA PHE A 564 24.49 -25.47 -3.80
C PHE A 564 23.94 -25.73 -2.40
N PHE A 565 24.76 -25.57 -1.37
CA PHE A 565 24.37 -25.81 0.02
C PHE A 565 24.27 -24.49 0.79
N THR A 566 23.07 -24.13 1.26
CA THR A 566 22.83 -22.88 1.98
C THR A 566 22.89 -23.12 3.49
N SER A 567 24.05 -22.89 4.10
CA SER A 567 24.23 -22.73 5.55
C SER A 567 23.89 -21.30 6.01
N ARG A 568 23.81 -21.06 7.33
CA ARG A 568 23.70 -19.69 7.89
C ARG A 568 24.82 -18.76 7.39
N ALA A 569 26.06 -19.27 7.29
CA ALA A 569 27.21 -18.50 6.84
C ALA A 569 27.11 -18.13 5.35
N SER A 570 26.76 -19.10 4.50
CA SER A 570 26.59 -18.85 3.06
C SER A 570 25.36 -17.97 2.79
N LYS A 571 24.28 -18.07 3.57
CA LYS A 571 23.13 -17.16 3.45
C LYS A 571 23.53 -15.71 3.75
N SER A 572 24.31 -15.48 4.79
CA SER A 572 24.87 -14.15 5.09
C SER A 572 25.77 -13.63 3.97
N ASP A 573 26.61 -14.50 3.38
CA ASP A 573 27.46 -14.15 2.23
C ASP A 573 26.64 -13.79 0.97
N LEU A 574 25.57 -14.54 0.66
CA LEU A 574 24.65 -14.25 -0.44
C LEU A 574 24.05 -12.84 -0.30
N ILE A 575 23.57 -12.51 0.90
CA ILE A 575 22.94 -11.21 1.19
C ILE A 575 23.97 -10.08 1.11
N ASN A 576 25.17 -10.27 1.66
CA ASN A 576 26.24 -9.28 1.60
C ASN A 576 26.67 -8.99 0.15
N GLN A 577 26.76 -10.03 -0.67
CA GLN A 577 27.09 -9.85 -2.09
C GLN A 577 25.94 -9.23 -2.87
N MET A 578 24.69 -9.59 -2.60
CA MET A 578 23.55 -8.92 -3.22
C MET A 578 23.54 -7.44 -2.86
N ASN A 579 23.81 -7.09 -1.60
CA ASN A 579 23.96 -5.70 -1.18
C ASN A 579 25.06 -4.96 -1.93
N LYS A 580 26.22 -5.60 -2.13
CA LYS A 580 27.30 -5.03 -2.95
C LYS A 580 26.84 -4.80 -4.38
N ARG A 581 26.18 -5.78 -4.98
CA ARG A 581 25.70 -5.74 -6.36
C ARG A 581 24.65 -4.67 -6.62
N LEU A 582 23.69 -4.53 -5.71
CA LEU A 582 22.67 -3.48 -5.78
C LEU A 582 23.29 -2.09 -5.62
N ARG A 583 24.26 -1.93 -4.71
CA ARG A 583 24.93 -0.64 -4.47
C ARG A 583 25.80 -0.20 -5.65
N GLU A 584 26.53 -1.13 -6.25
CA GLU A 584 27.49 -0.85 -7.33
C GLU A 584 26.88 -1.01 -8.72
N GLU A 585 25.59 -1.37 -8.82
CA GLU A 585 24.90 -1.75 -10.05
C GLU A 585 25.66 -2.82 -10.85
N SER A 586 26.28 -3.77 -10.15
CA SER A 586 27.14 -4.81 -10.76
C SER A 586 26.39 -6.06 -11.21
N TYR A 587 25.07 -5.94 -11.41
CA TYR A 587 24.23 -6.88 -12.17
C TYR A 587 22.96 -6.13 -12.63
N ILE A 588 22.24 -6.68 -13.59
CA ILE A 588 20.97 -6.11 -14.07
C ILE A 588 19.81 -7.05 -13.77
N GLU A 589 18.82 -6.54 -13.02
CA GLU A 589 17.54 -7.23 -12.80
C GLU A 589 16.47 -6.74 -13.77
N ARG A 590 15.83 -7.68 -14.47
CA ARG A 590 14.75 -7.40 -15.43
C ARG A 590 13.37 -7.67 -14.85
N ASP A 591 13.27 -8.55 -13.86
CA ASP A 591 12.02 -8.99 -13.24
C ASP A 591 11.66 -8.07 -12.07
N SER A 592 10.58 -7.30 -12.21
CA SER A 592 10.10 -6.45 -11.11
C SER A 592 9.70 -7.26 -9.87
N ARG A 593 9.25 -8.51 -10.04
CA ARG A 593 8.86 -9.38 -8.93
C ARG A 593 10.06 -9.73 -8.04
N ALA A 594 11.23 -9.93 -8.64
CA ALA A 594 12.46 -10.17 -7.89
C ALA A 594 12.83 -8.95 -7.04
N LEU A 595 12.68 -7.73 -7.59
CA LEU A 595 12.94 -6.49 -6.86
C LEU A 595 11.95 -6.25 -5.74
N ASP A 596 10.70 -6.67 -5.90
CA ASP A 596 9.69 -6.63 -4.85
C ASP A 596 10.07 -7.58 -3.70
N GLU A 597 10.46 -8.83 -3.99
CA GLU A 597 10.93 -9.78 -2.96
C GLU A 597 12.21 -9.29 -2.26
N ILE A 598 13.17 -8.72 -3.00
CA ILE A 598 14.39 -8.10 -2.43
C ILE A 598 14.04 -6.95 -1.46
N ASP A 599 13.06 -6.12 -1.82
CA ASP A 599 12.64 -4.98 -0.99
C ASP A 599 11.92 -5.41 0.29
N MET A 600 11.26 -6.58 0.25
CA MET A 600 10.56 -7.20 1.38
C MET A 600 11.45 -8.15 2.20
N TYR A 601 12.76 -8.20 1.94
CA TYR A 601 13.69 -9.02 2.71
C TYR A 601 14.18 -8.30 3.96
N GLU A 602 14.05 -8.92 5.14
CA GLU A 602 14.39 -8.30 6.43
C GLU A 602 15.32 -9.15 7.31
N ILE A 603 15.98 -8.46 8.23
CA ILE A 603 16.68 -9.05 9.36
C ILE A 603 15.66 -9.18 10.49
N LYS A 604 15.34 -10.43 10.85
CA LYS A 604 14.44 -10.78 11.95
C LYS A 604 15.06 -10.44 13.31
N GLU A 605 14.25 -10.38 14.36
CA GLU A 605 14.69 -10.00 15.71
C GLU A 605 15.76 -10.95 16.29
N ASP A 606 15.75 -12.21 15.87
CA ASP A 606 16.74 -13.22 16.26
C ASP A 606 18.07 -13.14 15.45
N GLY A 607 18.19 -12.15 14.56
CA GLY A 607 19.34 -11.94 13.68
C GLY A 607 19.36 -12.84 12.44
N THR A 608 18.31 -13.64 12.21
CA THR A 608 18.16 -14.40 10.96
C THR A 608 17.63 -13.51 9.83
N PHE A 609 17.70 -14.01 8.60
CA PHE A 609 17.21 -13.31 7.42
C PHE A 609 16.05 -14.08 6.80
N GLY A 610 15.01 -13.35 6.39
CA GLY A 610 13.85 -13.91 5.71
C GLY A 610 12.94 -12.83 5.15
N ALA A 611 11.96 -13.23 4.33
CA ALA A 611 10.90 -12.34 3.89
C ALA A 611 10.06 -11.82 5.07
N ILE A 612 9.45 -10.66 4.90
CA ILE A 612 8.40 -10.16 5.79
C ILE A 612 7.26 -11.20 5.84
N ASP A 613 6.62 -11.34 7.01
CA ASP A 613 5.59 -12.35 7.23
C ASP A 613 4.46 -12.25 6.19
N GLY A 614 4.25 -13.32 5.43
CA GLY A 614 3.23 -13.42 4.38
C GLY A 614 3.72 -13.04 2.97
N GLU A 615 4.98 -12.65 2.82
CA GLU A 615 5.66 -12.47 1.53
C GLU A 615 6.60 -13.65 1.23
N HIS A 616 7.06 -13.75 -0.02
CA HIS A 616 7.95 -14.82 -0.50
C HIS A 616 9.37 -14.30 -0.77
N ASP A 617 10.38 -15.17 -0.70
CA ASP A 617 11.78 -14.89 -1.05
C ASP A 617 12.37 -15.81 -2.13
N ASP A 618 11.57 -16.69 -2.71
CA ASP A 618 12.03 -17.75 -3.63
C ASP A 618 12.73 -17.21 -4.89
N ILE A 619 12.21 -16.14 -5.50
CA ILE A 619 12.83 -15.52 -6.67
C ILE A 619 14.13 -14.85 -6.26
N TYR A 620 14.13 -14.12 -5.15
CA TYR A 620 15.34 -13.50 -4.63
C TYR A 620 16.44 -14.53 -4.32
N MET A 621 16.11 -15.62 -3.62
CA MET A 621 17.07 -16.66 -3.25
C MET A 621 17.63 -17.38 -4.48
N SER A 622 16.77 -17.76 -5.42
CA SER A 622 17.18 -18.33 -6.72
C SER A 622 18.16 -17.41 -7.46
N ARG A 623 17.92 -16.09 -7.46
CA ARG A 623 18.84 -15.09 -8.06
C ARG A 623 20.18 -15.02 -7.34
N ALA A 624 20.15 -14.93 -6.01
CA ALA A 624 21.35 -14.81 -5.20
C ALA A 624 22.28 -16.03 -5.39
N ILE A 625 21.72 -17.24 -5.43
CA ILE A 625 22.45 -18.49 -5.66
C ILE A 625 23.09 -18.51 -7.05
N GLY A 626 22.33 -18.18 -8.10
CA GLY A 626 22.85 -18.17 -9.48
C GLY A 626 23.98 -17.17 -9.68
N LEU A 627 23.82 -15.96 -9.11
CA LEU A 627 24.85 -14.94 -9.16
C LEU A 627 26.08 -15.31 -8.32
N LYS A 628 25.92 -16.03 -7.20
CA LYS A 628 27.08 -16.54 -6.44
C LYS A 628 27.85 -17.60 -7.23
N ALA A 629 27.15 -18.51 -7.89
CA ALA A 629 27.78 -19.50 -8.77
C ALA A 629 28.49 -18.83 -9.96
N SER A 630 27.95 -17.72 -10.49
CA SER A 630 28.62 -16.91 -11.54
C SER A 630 30.02 -16.44 -11.14
N GLN A 631 30.24 -16.11 -9.86
CA GLN A 631 31.54 -15.61 -9.38
C GLN A 631 32.61 -16.71 -9.32
N THR A 632 32.21 -17.95 -9.06
CA THR A 632 33.13 -19.09 -8.97
C THR A 632 33.28 -19.82 -10.30
N TYR A 633 32.43 -19.52 -11.27
CA TYR A 633 32.47 -20.13 -12.60
C TYR A 633 33.37 -19.35 -13.55
N GLU A 634 34.16 -20.07 -14.35
CA GLU A 634 35.04 -19.45 -15.34
C GLU A 634 34.28 -18.49 -16.26
N GLU A 635 34.94 -17.39 -16.65
CA GLU A 635 34.35 -16.38 -17.53
C GLU A 635 33.90 -16.97 -18.87
N PRO A 636 32.84 -16.40 -19.49
CA PRO A 636 32.40 -16.80 -20.81
C PRO A 636 33.51 -16.66 -21.84
N LYS A 637 33.63 -17.62 -22.75
CA LYS A 637 34.62 -17.60 -23.82
C LYS A 637 33.94 -17.85 -25.16
N ILE A 638 34.18 -16.95 -26.11
CA ILE A 638 33.78 -17.15 -27.50
C ILE A 638 34.58 -18.35 -28.02
N VAL A 639 33.87 -19.33 -28.57
CA VAL A 639 34.48 -20.48 -29.24
C VAL A 639 34.42 -20.20 -30.73
N GLU A 640 35.59 -20.14 -31.36
CA GLU A 640 35.73 -20.04 -32.82
C GLU A 640 35.19 -21.28 -33.55
#